data_AF-A0A3M1F5Q2-F1
#
_entry.id   AF-A0A3M1F5Q2-F1
#
_cell.length_a   1.000
_cell.length_b   1.000
_cell.length_c   1.000
_cell.angle_alpha   90.00
_cell.angle_beta   90.00
_cell.angle_gamma   90.00
#
_symmetry.space_group_name_H-M   'P 1'
#
loop_
_entity.id
_entity.type
_entity.pdbx_description
1 polymer ?
#
loop_
_entity_poly.entity_id
_entity_poly.type
_entity_poly.pdbx_seq_one_letter_code
_entity_poly.pdbx_strand_id
1 'polypeptide(L)'
;MMRTNGEVLGYVDEWTCPNQFAGSLINLEPGTTYEFRITVTDPDGVIGESVKTGTITTRDVPRKDHSGATLHVYPSCSGSVQQPCYTNVATAAASASPGDLVLVHNGTYTNGPFNLRGLGGSSFSLPLIIRGESAAGVVFDGGAPVGSNTPLFEVMGSRYLFLEDFTIVNAGLGIRGDDAVGLVVRGVTMREVGGAIAGSTDVGQDQDWYIADNDVQGWNDAWAPYSQKSSINKGTHGIIVTGKGHVLEHNKVSRFYDCLGHADSSALRADKINADWRDPYSRDLDFNNNDLFECVDDGIVLDFAYHNIRVWNNRITSVHSGISLQPLYCGPAIIWQNEIYNIPAGNSFKTHNAPVGFEVYHNSIADASQAWEVSGGWQNARIKNNVWLDNEGGYPTWETGDVEHALTEIDYNALSPAPTLIRWRGASYSSNSAFFSATGYQEHGMITTYADFESCSHPPGESGNPVPGSCNWQLKSGAGVIDKGVVIPGISDSYSGSAPDLGAHEFGSQTPVYGPRFFGGGVPECGEGRVGFLCACGGQNVSSGYCCGGSWQEGVACLSNSDCFDNDPGTRDVCNEPDTCSAYCSNPPVGSEPYNETYTAVENMPLDFFGTMQGTEKSTVISIETLQNAQSARVRIGSVDIDSQAEVGYYINGHGDLDVPPENIRNQRAGSPPVFGEQSMPVSYFVEGSNTITFVFADATGTSGFTITDYEVTIEYAGSGQNATCSDGIQNQGETGVDCGGPCPACPCEYDENKPGDLDCSNKVDIYDLTLVGSSFGCAEGDPCWLEKGKQANGCSMNEEPFRQVDISDLNCVSQNFGNAY
;
A
#
# COMPACT_ATOMS: atom_id res chain seq x y z
N MET A 1 -20.15 7.72 -10.49
CA MET A 1 -21.25 7.10 -9.72
C MET A 1 -22.02 6.16 -10.62
N MET A 2 -22.41 5.03 -10.06
CA MET A 2 -23.25 4.02 -10.69
C MET A 2 -24.70 4.18 -10.21
N ARG A 3 -25.65 3.83 -11.07
CA ARG A 3 -27.09 3.85 -10.78
C ARG A 3 -27.65 2.46 -10.91
N THR A 4 -28.35 1.97 -9.88
CA THR A 4 -29.19 0.76 -9.98
C THR A 4 -30.65 1.15 -9.79
N ASN A 5 -31.56 0.43 -10.43
CA ASN A 5 -33.01 0.58 -10.34
C ASN A 5 -33.71 -0.64 -11.00
N GLY A 6 -34.06 -1.64 -10.20
CA GLY A 6 -34.92 -2.74 -10.65
C GLY A 6 -34.23 -3.89 -11.38
N GLU A 7 -32.90 -3.91 -11.48
CA GLU A 7 -32.15 -5.11 -11.88
C GLU A 7 -32.41 -6.26 -10.90
N VAL A 8 -32.41 -7.51 -11.38
CA VAL A 8 -32.81 -8.69 -10.58
C VAL A 8 -31.70 -9.71 -10.58
N LEU A 9 -31.22 -10.10 -9.39
CA LEU A 9 -30.22 -11.15 -9.23
C LEU A 9 -30.87 -12.54 -9.28
N GLY A 10 -30.13 -13.53 -9.79
CA GLY A 10 -30.64 -14.89 -10.02
C GLY A 10 -30.08 -15.92 -9.03
N TYR A 11 -30.46 -17.20 -9.06
CA TYR A 11 -31.73 -17.81 -9.51
C TYR A 11 -32.54 -18.34 -8.30
N VAL A 12 -31.99 -18.20 -7.09
CA VAL A 12 -32.38 -18.97 -5.89
C VAL A 12 -33.34 -18.17 -5.01
N ASP A 13 -33.09 -16.86 -4.89
CA ASP A 13 -33.93 -15.89 -4.19
C ASP A 13 -33.99 -14.61 -5.05
N GLU A 14 -35.13 -14.35 -5.70
CA GLU A 14 -35.31 -13.17 -6.58
C GLU A 14 -35.23 -11.87 -5.77
N TRP A 15 -34.05 -11.25 -5.72
CA TRP A 15 -33.84 -9.95 -5.09
C TRP A 15 -33.64 -8.86 -6.14
N THR A 16 -34.29 -7.72 -5.91
CA THR A 16 -34.39 -6.61 -6.87
C THR A 16 -33.62 -5.40 -6.36
N CYS A 17 -32.76 -4.83 -7.20
CA CYS A 17 -31.98 -3.66 -6.87
C CYS A 17 -32.86 -2.46 -6.51
N PRO A 18 -32.61 -1.78 -5.37
CA PRO A 18 -33.26 -0.51 -5.07
C PRO A 18 -32.85 0.55 -6.09
N ASN A 19 -33.71 1.57 -6.23
CA ASN A 19 -33.37 2.76 -7.00
C ASN A 19 -32.39 3.62 -6.19
N GLN A 20 -31.12 3.63 -6.58
CA GLN A 20 -30.05 4.33 -5.87
C GLN A 20 -28.95 4.81 -6.81
N PHE A 21 -28.21 5.82 -6.36
CA PHE A 21 -26.90 6.20 -6.90
C PHE A 21 -25.84 5.92 -5.85
N ALA A 22 -24.78 5.21 -6.20
CA ALA A 22 -23.67 4.89 -5.32
C ALA A 22 -22.31 5.07 -6.03
N GLY A 23 -21.23 5.12 -5.27
CA GLY A 23 -19.91 5.47 -5.77
C GLY A 23 -19.01 6.03 -4.67
N SER A 24 -17.71 5.96 -4.91
CA SER A 24 -16.69 6.46 -3.99
C SER A 24 -15.93 7.64 -4.61
N LEU A 25 -15.49 8.56 -3.76
CA LEU A 25 -14.31 9.37 -4.07
C LEU A 25 -13.09 8.53 -3.66
N ILE A 26 -12.08 8.49 -4.51
CA ILE A 26 -10.89 7.63 -4.36
C ILE A 26 -9.63 8.50 -4.56
N ASN A 27 -8.46 7.95 -4.25
CA ASN A 27 -7.18 8.66 -4.38
C ASN A 27 -7.15 9.98 -3.57
N LEU A 28 -7.78 9.96 -2.40
CA LEU A 28 -7.76 11.01 -1.39
C LEU A 28 -6.72 10.70 -0.31
N GLU A 29 -6.17 11.73 0.32
CA GLU A 29 -5.24 11.56 1.45
C GLU A 29 -5.97 11.10 2.71
N PRO A 30 -5.37 10.23 3.55
CA PRO A 30 -5.86 9.91 4.89
C PRO A 30 -6.02 11.14 5.80
N GLY A 31 -6.87 11.02 6.83
CA GLY A 31 -7.10 12.06 7.85
C GLY A 31 -7.63 13.41 7.37
N THR A 32 -7.90 13.56 6.07
CA THR A 32 -8.06 14.85 5.40
C THR A 32 -9.52 15.17 5.15
N THR A 33 -9.91 16.42 5.45
CA THR A 33 -11.27 16.92 5.24
C THR A 33 -11.41 17.56 3.87
N TYR A 34 -12.33 17.05 3.07
CA TYR A 34 -12.67 17.54 1.74
C TYR A 34 -14.08 18.13 1.71
N GLU A 35 -14.26 19.23 0.98
CA GLU A 35 -15.59 19.66 0.54
C GLU A 35 -16.01 18.81 -0.67
N PHE A 36 -17.27 18.36 -0.68
CA PHE A 36 -17.84 17.64 -1.81
C PHE A 36 -19.07 18.34 -2.38
N ARG A 37 -19.29 18.16 -3.68
CA ARG A 37 -20.51 18.55 -4.39
C ARG A 37 -20.96 17.43 -5.32
N ILE A 38 -22.13 16.88 -5.06
CA ILE A 38 -22.82 15.93 -5.93
C ILE A 38 -23.91 16.70 -6.67
N THR A 39 -23.94 16.61 -8.00
CA THR A 39 -25.00 17.18 -8.83
C THR A 39 -25.66 16.07 -9.64
N VAL A 40 -26.97 15.92 -9.51
CA VAL A 40 -27.80 15.02 -10.32
C VAL A 40 -28.49 15.85 -11.39
N THR A 41 -28.44 15.37 -12.63
CA THR A 41 -29.14 15.98 -13.77
C THR A 41 -29.81 14.86 -14.55
N ASP A 42 -31.08 15.05 -14.85
CA ASP A 42 -31.91 14.11 -15.61
C ASP A 42 -32.62 14.91 -16.73
N PRO A 43 -32.61 14.46 -18.00
CA PRO A 43 -33.31 15.13 -19.10
C PRO A 43 -34.82 15.31 -18.87
N ASP A 44 -35.47 14.40 -18.14
CA ASP A 44 -36.89 14.46 -17.79
C ASP A 44 -37.15 15.31 -16.53
N GLY A 45 -36.07 15.73 -15.84
CA GLY A 45 -36.08 16.56 -14.64
C GLY A 45 -35.91 15.77 -13.34
N VAL A 46 -35.27 16.41 -12.34
CA VAL A 46 -34.99 15.80 -11.04
C VAL A 46 -36.10 16.14 -10.03
N ILE A 47 -36.67 15.12 -9.38
CA ILE A 47 -37.60 15.29 -8.26
C ILE A 47 -36.81 15.22 -6.95
N GLY A 48 -36.74 16.33 -6.23
CA GLY A 48 -36.02 16.44 -4.95
C GLY A 48 -34.81 17.37 -5.02
N GLU A 49 -33.80 17.09 -4.20
CA GLU A 49 -32.54 17.85 -4.16
C GLU A 49 -31.62 17.42 -5.32
N SER A 50 -31.42 18.31 -6.30
CA SER A 50 -30.56 18.04 -7.47
C SER A 50 -29.08 18.37 -7.25
N VAL A 51 -28.75 19.11 -6.19
CA VAL A 51 -27.37 19.43 -5.79
C VAL A 51 -27.23 19.22 -4.30
N LYS A 52 -26.34 18.33 -3.89
CA LYS A 52 -25.99 18.09 -2.48
C LYS A 52 -24.54 18.45 -2.24
N THR A 53 -24.28 19.27 -1.23
CA THR A 53 -22.93 19.68 -0.80
C THR A 53 -22.70 19.35 0.66
N GLY A 54 -21.43 19.21 1.05
CA GLY A 54 -21.04 19.02 2.45
C GLY A 54 -19.54 18.83 2.58
N THR A 55 -19.11 18.44 3.78
CA THR A 55 -17.73 18.02 4.05
C THR A 55 -17.70 16.53 4.38
N ILE A 56 -16.60 15.86 4.04
CA ILE A 56 -16.28 14.49 4.44
C ILE A 56 -14.81 14.42 4.84
N THR A 57 -14.50 13.65 5.87
CA THR A 57 -13.13 13.42 6.34
C THR A 57 -12.78 11.96 6.08
N THR A 58 -11.67 11.71 5.39
CA THR A 58 -11.11 10.36 5.27
C THR A 58 -10.60 9.90 6.64
N ARG A 59 -10.52 8.59 6.87
CA ARG A 59 -9.98 8.07 8.13
C ARG A 59 -8.46 8.26 8.16
N ASP A 60 -7.91 8.46 9.36
CA ASP A 60 -6.48 8.32 9.61
C ASP A 60 -6.05 6.85 9.45
N VAL A 61 -4.81 6.62 9.02
CA VAL A 61 -4.15 5.31 9.20
C VAL A 61 -3.94 5.07 10.71
N PRO A 62 -4.30 3.89 11.26
CA PRO A 62 -4.10 3.60 12.68
C PRO A 62 -2.63 3.67 13.07
N ARG A 63 -2.30 4.54 14.03
CA ARG A 63 -0.93 4.82 14.46
C ARG A 63 -0.35 3.69 15.32
N LYS A 64 0.99 3.56 15.35
CA LYS A 64 1.70 2.68 16.31
C LYS A 64 2.07 3.36 17.64
N ASP A 65 1.79 4.65 17.86
CA ASP A 65 2.06 5.27 19.16
C ASP A 65 1.04 4.86 20.24
N HIS A 66 1.49 4.86 21.50
CA HIS A 66 0.64 4.64 22.67
C HIS A 66 0.84 5.78 23.67
N SER A 67 -0.22 6.14 24.40
CA SER A 67 -0.19 7.26 25.36
C SER A 67 -0.31 6.83 26.82
N GLY A 68 -0.63 5.57 27.06
CA GLY A 68 -0.83 4.96 28.37
C GLY A 68 0.39 4.21 28.90
N ALA A 69 0.15 3.38 29.92
CA ALA A 69 1.18 2.56 30.55
C ALA A 69 1.63 1.38 29.68
N THR A 70 2.84 0.89 29.91
CA THR A 70 3.33 -0.37 29.34
C THR A 70 3.19 -1.51 30.35
N LEU A 71 2.52 -2.59 29.96
CA LEU A 71 2.36 -3.83 30.73
C LEU A 71 3.20 -4.92 30.06
N HIS A 72 4.07 -5.59 30.81
CA HIS A 72 5.06 -6.49 30.22
C HIS A 72 4.64 -7.96 30.35
N VAL A 73 4.57 -8.66 29.22
CA VAL A 73 4.27 -10.10 29.17
C VAL A 73 5.54 -10.86 28.80
N TYR A 74 5.89 -11.88 29.59
CA TYR A 74 7.06 -12.74 29.37
C TYR A 74 6.64 -14.22 29.43
N PRO A 75 7.39 -15.18 28.84
CA PRO A 75 7.11 -16.60 29.02
C PRO A 75 7.25 -17.05 30.49
N SER A 76 8.08 -16.36 31.26
CA SER A 76 8.15 -16.50 32.72
C SER A 76 8.56 -15.18 33.40
N CYS A 77 8.00 -14.89 34.56
CA CYS A 77 8.43 -13.77 35.40
C CYS A 77 9.66 -14.11 36.27
N SER A 78 10.66 -14.75 35.68
CA SER A 78 11.91 -15.13 36.36
C SER A 78 13.11 -14.36 35.82
N GLY A 79 14.09 -14.06 36.68
CA GLY A 79 15.23 -13.23 36.31
C GLY A 79 14.92 -11.73 36.26
N SER A 80 15.64 -11.00 35.41
CA SER A 80 15.57 -9.54 35.28
C SER A 80 14.46 -9.11 34.31
N VAL A 81 13.21 -9.17 34.78
CA VAL A 81 12.01 -8.74 34.04
C VAL A 81 11.48 -7.39 34.54
N GLN A 82 10.91 -6.58 33.64
CA GLN A 82 10.24 -5.33 34.00
C GLN A 82 8.92 -5.61 34.75
N GLN A 83 8.46 -4.64 35.56
CA GLN A 83 7.29 -4.80 36.43
C GLN A 83 6.22 -3.73 36.12
N PRO A 84 4.92 -4.07 36.13
CA PRO A 84 4.34 -5.37 36.46
C PRO A 84 4.60 -6.44 35.39
N CYS A 85 5.06 -7.62 35.83
CA CYS A 85 5.28 -8.77 34.94
C CYS A 85 4.05 -9.69 34.90
N TYR A 86 3.62 -10.02 33.69
CA TYR A 86 2.57 -10.98 33.39
C TYR A 86 3.15 -12.18 32.62
N THR A 87 2.51 -13.34 32.74
CA THR A 87 2.85 -14.54 31.93
C THR A 87 1.78 -14.94 30.93
N ASN A 88 0.72 -14.15 30.81
CA ASN A 88 -0.41 -14.42 29.93
C ASN A 88 -0.99 -13.10 29.40
N VAL A 89 -1.08 -12.99 28.08
CA VAL A 89 -1.48 -11.75 27.39
C VAL A 89 -2.91 -11.32 27.71
N ALA A 90 -3.85 -12.25 27.87
CA ALA A 90 -5.22 -11.93 28.25
C ALA A 90 -5.33 -11.39 29.68
N THR A 91 -4.49 -11.86 30.60
CA THR A 91 -4.42 -11.32 31.98
C THR A 91 -3.84 -9.90 32.02
N ALA A 92 -2.85 -9.61 31.17
CA ALA A 92 -2.29 -8.26 31.01
C ALA A 92 -3.33 -7.32 30.36
N ALA A 93 -3.92 -7.71 29.24
CA ALA A 93 -4.94 -6.93 28.54
C ALA A 93 -6.17 -6.63 29.40
N ALA A 94 -6.63 -7.59 30.22
CA ALA A 94 -7.71 -7.38 31.18
C ALA A 94 -7.33 -6.47 32.38
N SER A 95 -6.05 -6.13 32.55
CA SER A 95 -5.55 -5.16 33.52
C SER A 95 -5.29 -3.78 32.92
N ALA A 96 -5.37 -3.64 31.60
CA ALA A 96 -5.02 -2.44 30.85
C ALA A 96 -6.18 -1.44 30.75
N SER A 97 -5.85 -0.19 30.47
CA SER A 97 -6.76 0.92 30.18
C SER A 97 -6.66 1.35 28.71
N PRO A 98 -7.67 2.07 28.16
CA PRO A 98 -7.55 2.71 26.85
C PRO A 98 -6.32 3.62 26.75
N GLY A 99 -5.51 3.42 25.72
CA GLY A 99 -4.22 4.06 25.49
C GLY A 99 -3.00 3.23 25.93
N ASP A 100 -3.17 2.16 26.72
CA ASP A 100 -2.07 1.33 27.22
C ASP A 100 -1.50 0.37 26.15
N LEU A 101 -0.23 -0.01 26.34
CA LEU A 101 0.47 -1.01 25.56
C LEU A 101 0.72 -2.27 26.41
N VAL A 102 0.26 -3.42 25.93
CA VAL A 102 0.71 -4.74 26.38
C VAL A 102 1.90 -5.16 25.50
N LEU A 103 3.11 -4.96 26.00
CA LEU A 103 4.34 -5.36 25.31
C LEU A 103 4.65 -6.83 25.64
N VAL A 104 4.62 -7.67 24.60
CA VAL A 104 4.92 -9.09 24.70
C VAL A 104 6.39 -9.31 24.34
N HIS A 105 7.20 -9.74 25.30
CA HIS A 105 8.62 -9.97 25.09
C HIS A 105 8.90 -11.28 24.36
N ASN A 106 10.05 -11.33 23.70
CA ASN A 106 10.50 -12.46 22.88
C ASN A 106 10.45 -13.80 23.65
N GLY A 107 9.92 -14.81 22.98
CA GLY A 107 9.73 -16.18 23.49
C GLY A 107 8.49 -16.86 22.93
N THR A 108 8.32 -18.13 23.30
CA THR A 108 7.20 -18.98 22.85
C THR A 108 6.12 -19.07 23.93
N TYR A 109 4.87 -18.84 23.54
CA TYR A 109 3.69 -18.80 24.40
C TYR A 109 2.71 -19.91 23.98
N THR A 110 2.64 -20.97 24.79
CA THR A 110 1.77 -22.15 24.59
C THR A 110 0.56 -22.17 25.52
N ASN A 111 0.30 -21.07 26.23
CA ASN A 111 -0.77 -20.94 27.23
C ASN A 111 -2.05 -20.27 26.69
N GLY A 112 -2.31 -20.44 25.39
CA GLY A 112 -3.58 -20.09 24.75
C GLY A 112 -4.67 -21.17 24.95
N PRO A 113 -5.88 -20.96 24.39
CA PRO A 113 -6.30 -19.76 23.66
C PRO A 113 -6.46 -18.53 24.54
N PHE A 114 -6.29 -17.35 23.93
CA PHE A 114 -6.33 -16.05 24.58
C PHE A 114 -7.69 -15.38 24.37
N ASN A 115 -8.46 -15.32 25.45
CA ASN A 115 -9.77 -14.67 25.45
C ASN A 115 -9.61 -13.16 25.73
N LEU A 116 -9.85 -12.35 24.71
CA LEU A 116 -9.77 -10.88 24.74
C LEU A 116 -11.16 -10.26 24.46
N ARG A 117 -12.23 -11.02 24.68
CA ARG A 117 -13.60 -10.63 24.33
C ARG A 117 -14.03 -9.36 25.05
N GLY A 118 -14.52 -8.37 24.30
CA GLY A 118 -14.97 -7.09 24.84
C GLY A 118 -13.87 -6.18 25.41
N LEU A 119 -12.59 -6.53 25.25
CA LEU A 119 -11.47 -5.65 25.60
C LEU A 119 -11.19 -4.64 24.49
N GLY A 120 -10.41 -3.60 24.80
CA GLY A 120 -10.02 -2.60 23.81
C GLY A 120 -9.83 -1.20 24.36
N GLY A 121 -9.59 -0.26 23.45
CA GLY A 121 -9.55 1.17 23.70
C GLY A 121 -10.90 1.87 23.59
N SER A 122 -10.87 3.21 23.52
CA SER A 122 -12.06 4.06 23.36
C SER A 122 -12.18 4.74 21.98
N SER A 123 -11.09 4.78 21.23
CA SER A 123 -10.97 5.36 19.89
C SER A 123 -9.67 4.88 19.24
N PHE A 124 -9.50 5.11 17.93
CA PHE A 124 -8.20 4.91 17.25
C PHE A 124 -7.06 5.77 17.85
N SER A 125 -7.38 6.86 18.55
CA SER A 125 -6.43 7.72 19.27
C SER A 125 -6.13 7.29 20.71
N LEU A 126 -6.92 6.36 21.27
CA LEU A 126 -6.71 5.74 22.59
C LEU A 126 -7.02 4.23 22.50
N PRO A 127 -6.28 3.47 21.67
CA PRO A 127 -6.46 2.04 21.48
C PRO A 127 -5.94 1.25 22.70
N LEU A 128 -6.30 -0.02 22.81
CA LEU A 128 -5.49 -0.98 23.57
C LEU A 128 -4.59 -1.70 22.58
N ILE A 129 -3.27 -1.58 22.75
CA ILE A 129 -2.31 -2.22 21.85
C ILE A 129 -1.74 -3.47 22.51
N ILE A 130 -1.70 -4.58 21.79
CA ILE A 130 -0.94 -5.79 22.13
C ILE A 130 0.12 -5.95 21.05
N ARG A 131 1.37 -5.64 21.37
CA ARG A 131 2.49 -5.66 20.42
C ARG A 131 3.58 -6.63 20.86
N GLY A 132 4.12 -7.41 19.94
CA GLY A 132 5.34 -8.16 20.19
C GLY A 132 6.60 -7.29 20.15
N GLU A 133 7.59 -7.63 20.98
CA GLU A 133 8.93 -7.04 20.94
C GLU A 133 9.61 -7.25 19.57
N SER A 134 9.25 -8.31 18.86
CA SER A 134 9.52 -8.49 17.44
C SER A 134 8.61 -9.56 16.84
N ALA A 135 8.23 -9.41 15.56
CA ALA A 135 7.39 -10.37 14.84
C ALA A 135 7.96 -11.80 14.87
N ALA A 136 9.26 -11.96 14.62
CA ALA A 136 9.94 -13.25 14.61
C ALA A 136 10.25 -13.80 16.01
N GLY A 137 10.47 -12.93 17.01
CA GLY A 137 10.87 -13.32 18.35
C GLY A 137 9.71 -13.67 19.28
N VAL A 138 8.51 -13.16 19.03
CA VAL A 138 7.29 -13.46 19.81
C VAL A 138 6.45 -14.50 19.07
N VAL A 139 6.36 -15.71 19.61
CA VAL A 139 5.67 -16.82 18.96
C VAL A 139 4.53 -17.33 19.84
N PHE A 140 3.29 -17.18 19.38
CA PHE A 140 2.12 -17.81 19.97
C PHE A 140 1.86 -19.15 19.27
N ASP A 141 2.10 -20.27 19.98
CA ASP A 141 1.90 -21.62 19.46
C ASP A 141 0.58 -22.18 19.97
N GLY A 142 -0.36 -22.37 19.04
CA GLY A 142 -1.70 -22.88 19.35
C GLY A 142 -1.76 -24.39 19.59
N GLY A 143 -0.73 -25.15 19.19
CA GLY A 143 -0.70 -26.61 19.31
C GLY A 143 -1.89 -27.35 18.67
N ALA A 144 -2.62 -26.70 17.76
CA ALA A 144 -3.84 -27.22 17.18
C ALA A 144 -3.56 -28.23 16.06
N PRO A 145 -4.24 -29.39 16.03
CA PRO A 145 -4.12 -30.33 14.93
C PRO A 145 -4.80 -29.79 13.66
N VAL A 146 -4.27 -30.17 12.50
CA VAL A 146 -4.88 -29.92 11.18
C VAL A 146 -6.34 -30.37 11.17
N GLY A 147 -7.22 -29.51 10.62
CA GLY A 147 -8.67 -29.66 10.65
C GLY A 147 -9.36 -29.09 11.91
N SER A 148 -8.61 -28.54 12.87
CA SER A 148 -9.17 -27.73 13.97
C SER A 148 -9.71 -26.39 13.46
N ASN A 149 -10.79 -25.89 14.07
CA ASN A 149 -11.31 -24.53 13.86
C ASN A 149 -11.37 -23.74 15.19
N THR A 150 -10.51 -24.09 16.16
CA THR A 150 -10.42 -23.39 17.44
C THR A 150 -9.60 -22.10 17.27
N PRO A 151 -10.15 -20.91 17.58
CA PRO A 151 -9.40 -19.66 17.54
C PRO A 151 -8.32 -19.61 18.62
N LEU A 152 -7.12 -19.11 18.28
CA LEU A 152 -6.05 -18.84 19.24
C LEU A 152 -6.28 -17.51 19.96
N PHE A 153 -6.73 -16.48 19.25
CA PHE A 153 -7.15 -15.19 19.81
C PHE A 153 -8.65 -14.98 19.60
N GLU A 154 -9.41 -14.85 20.68
CA GLU A 154 -10.83 -14.47 20.64
C GLU A 154 -10.98 -12.99 20.97
N VAL A 155 -11.09 -12.13 19.94
CA VAL A 155 -11.28 -10.67 20.11
C VAL A 155 -12.72 -10.23 19.88
N MET A 156 -13.68 -11.17 19.95
CA MET A 156 -15.10 -10.89 19.68
C MET A 156 -15.65 -9.77 20.59
N GLY A 157 -16.36 -8.81 20.01
CA GLY A 157 -16.91 -7.65 20.70
C GLY A 157 -15.88 -6.61 21.15
N SER A 158 -14.60 -6.73 20.75
CA SER A 158 -13.56 -5.74 21.07
C SER A 158 -13.79 -4.37 20.42
N ARG A 159 -13.17 -3.32 20.95
CA ARG A 159 -13.30 -1.93 20.45
C ARG A 159 -11.93 -1.27 20.40
N TYR A 160 -11.41 -0.92 19.24
CA TYR A 160 -10.08 -0.29 19.10
C TYR A 160 -8.98 -1.11 19.81
N LEU A 161 -8.95 -2.41 19.51
CA LEU A 161 -7.92 -3.35 19.96
C LEU A 161 -6.95 -3.58 18.81
N PHE A 162 -5.66 -3.33 19.04
CA PHE A 162 -4.62 -3.49 18.03
C PHE A 162 -3.76 -4.72 18.38
N LEU A 163 -3.52 -5.57 17.39
CA LEU A 163 -2.70 -6.79 17.49
C LEU A 163 -1.53 -6.65 16.51
N GLU A 164 -0.30 -6.55 17.03
CA GLU A 164 0.84 -6.10 16.21
C GLU A 164 2.14 -6.89 16.45
N ASP A 165 2.94 -7.03 15.38
CA ASP A 165 4.34 -7.44 15.43
C ASP A 165 4.63 -8.74 16.22
N PHE A 166 3.87 -9.81 15.97
CA PHE A 166 4.11 -11.16 16.52
C PHE A 166 3.83 -12.28 15.51
N THR A 167 4.25 -13.50 15.82
CA THR A 167 3.96 -14.71 15.03
C THR A 167 2.91 -15.60 15.71
N ILE A 168 1.98 -16.15 14.92
CA ILE A 168 1.12 -17.28 15.28
C ILE A 168 1.57 -18.54 14.53
N VAL A 169 1.68 -19.67 15.24
CA VAL A 169 1.90 -20.99 14.63
C VAL A 169 0.88 -22.02 15.13
N ASN A 170 0.61 -23.04 14.30
CA ASN A 170 -0.19 -24.22 14.66
C ASN A 170 -1.57 -23.88 15.25
N ALA A 171 -2.34 -22.99 14.63
CA ALA A 171 -3.66 -22.55 15.12
C ALA A 171 -4.80 -23.10 14.25
N GLY A 172 -5.95 -23.42 14.87
CA GLY A 172 -7.14 -23.79 14.10
C GLY A 172 -7.70 -22.59 13.33
N LEU A 173 -7.82 -21.47 14.04
CA LEU A 173 -8.03 -20.14 13.50
C LEU A 173 -7.07 -19.20 14.26
N GLY A 174 -6.39 -18.28 13.58
CA GLY A 174 -5.49 -17.32 14.22
C GLY A 174 -6.26 -16.36 15.14
N ILE A 175 -7.08 -15.50 14.53
CA ILE A 175 -7.84 -14.44 15.21
C ILE A 175 -9.33 -14.54 14.82
N ARG A 176 -10.22 -14.53 15.81
CA ARG A 176 -11.67 -14.45 15.63
C ARG A 176 -12.23 -13.14 16.19
N GLY A 177 -12.85 -12.34 15.33
CA GLY A 177 -13.20 -10.95 15.61
C GLY A 177 -14.67 -10.59 15.71
N ASP A 178 -15.61 -11.53 15.66
CA ASP A 178 -17.07 -11.28 15.63
C ASP A 178 -17.55 -10.11 16.52
N ASP A 179 -18.32 -9.18 15.94
CA ASP A 179 -18.82 -7.94 16.54
C ASP A 179 -17.73 -6.91 16.94
N ALA A 180 -16.49 -6.99 16.42
CA ALA A 180 -15.42 -6.05 16.75
C ALA A 180 -15.47 -4.75 15.93
N VAL A 181 -15.10 -3.63 16.55
CA VAL A 181 -15.01 -2.32 15.88
C VAL A 181 -13.61 -1.75 16.02
N GLY A 182 -13.00 -1.26 14.95
CA GLY A 182 -11.66 -0.69 14.99
C GLY A 182 -10.56 -1.71 15.31
N LEU A 183 -10.74 -2.98 14.94
CA LEU A 183 -9.72 -4.01 15.09
C LEU A 183 -8.56 -3.72 14.14
N VAL A 184 -7.35 -3.58 14.69
CA VAL A 184 -6.12 -3.53 13.90
C VAL A 184 -5.41 -4.87 14.02
N VAL A 185 -5.00 -5.45 12.89
CA VAL A 185 -4.04 -6.56 12.87
C VAL A 185 -2.94 -6.18 11.88
N ARG A 186 -1.72 -5.93 12.38
CA ARG A 186 -0.62 -5.42 11.54
C ARG A 186 0.74 -6.04 11.84
N GLY A 187 1.51 -6.35 10.80
CA GLY A 187 2.84 -6.94 10.95
C GLY A 187 2.83 -8.35 11.57
N VAL A 188 1.66 -9.01 11.58
CA VAL A 188 1.51 -10.35 12.16
C VAL A 188 1.88 -11.41 11.13
N THR A 189 2.75 -12.32 11.52
CA THR A 189 3.07 -13.51 10.72
C THR A 189 2.23 -14.68 11.18
N MET A 190 1.65 -15.46 10.25
CA MET A 190 0.97 -16.71 10.57
C MET A 190 1.49 -17.86 9.70
N ARG A 191 1.77 -19.01 10.33
CA ARG A 191 2.22 -20.24 9.66
C ARG A 191 1.45 -21.44 10.17
N GLU A 192 1.11 -22.35 9.27
CA GLU A 192 0.39 -23.58 9.58
C GLU A 192 -0.90 -23.30 10.38
N VAL A 193 -1.77 -22.45 9.83
CA VAL A 193 -3.08 -22.13 10.42
C VAL A 193 -4.26 -22.61 9.57
N GLY A 194 -5.37 -23.01 10.19
CA GLY A 194 -6.58 -23.43 9.45
C GLY A 194 -7.39 -22.27 8.86
N GLY A 195 -7.35 -21.11 9.49
CA GLY A 195 -7.75 -19.81 8.96
C GLY A 195 -6.94 -18.72 9.66
N ALA A 196 -6.68 -17.58 9.01
CA ALA A 196 -5.86 -16.54 9.63
C ALA A 196 -6.70 -15.59 10.50
N ILE A 197 -7.64 -14.87 9.89
CA ILE A 197 -8.45 -13.84 10.53
C ILE A 197 -9.90 -13.96 10.04
N ALA A 198 -10.87 -14.07 10.95
CA ALA A 198 -12.27 -14.22 10.59
C ALA A 198 -13.22 -13.33 11.43
N GLY A 199 -14.14 -12.63 10.75
CA GLY A 199 -15.31 -11.98 11.33
C GLY A 199 -16.51 -12.92 11.54
N SER A 200 -17.61 -12.34 12.04
CA SER A 200 -18.83 -13.10 12.37
C SER A 200 -19.52 -13.62 11.11
N THR A 201 -19.84 -14.93 11.07
CA THR A 201 -20.75 -15.49 10.04
C THR A 201 -22.24 -15.20 10.32
N ASP A 202 -22.56 -14.43 11.36
CA ASP A 202 -23.93 -14.02 11.72
C ASP A 202 -23.98 -12.49 11.96
N VAL A 203 -24.59 -11.75 11.02
CA VAL A 203 -25.04 -10.34 11.14
C VAL A 203 -24.08 -9.29 11.73
N GLY A 204 -22.98 -9.03 11.03
CA GLY A 204 -22.72 -7.68 10.48
C GLY A 204 -22.51 -6.50 11.43
N GLN A 205 -22.05 -6.69 12.66
CA GLN A 205 -21.61 -5.58 13.54
C GLN A 205 -20.13 -5.21 13.39
N ASP A 206 -19.35 -6.06 12.71
CA ASP A 206 -17.93 -5.85 12.43
C ASP A 206 -17.73 -4.55 11.64
N GLN A 207 -16.94 -3.61 12.19
CA GLN A 207 -16.79 -2.27 11.61
C GLN A 207 -15.35 -1.75 11.68
N ASP A 208 -14.92 -1.03 10.65
CA ASP A 208 -13.67 -0.27 10.64
C ASP A 208 -12.40 -1.10 10.96
N TRP A 209 -12.30 -2.36 10.51
CA TRP A 209 -11.05 -3.12 10.69
C TRP A 209 -9.98 -2.62 9.73
N TYR A 210 -8.74 -2.66 10.20
CA TYR A 210 -7.55 -2.32 9.44
C TYR A 210 -6.55 -3.48 9.55
N ILE A 211 -6.50 -4.28 8.50
CA ILE A 211 -5.73 -5.52 8.43
C ILE A 211 -4.61 -5.31 7.42
N ALA A 212 -3.40 -5.00 7.91
CA ALA A 212 -2.32 -4.49 7.08
C ALA A 212 -0.98 -5.23 7.28
N ASP A 213 -0.15 -5.34 6.25
CA ASP A 213 1.23 -5.85 6.37
C ASP A 213 1.38 -7.24 7.03
N ASN A 214 0.38 -8.11 6.91
CA ASN A 214 0.42 -9.45 7.49
C ASN A 214 0.92 -10.48 6.47
N ASP A 215 1.74 -11.45 6.91
CA ASP A 215 2.17 -12.59 6.09
C ASP A 215 1.55 -13.87 6.66
N VAL A 216 0.51 -14.38 6.00
CA VAL A 216 -0.31 -15.48 6.51
C VAL A 216 -0.34 -16.68 5.55
N GLN A 217 -0.07 -17.87 6.10
CA GLN A 217 0.02 -19.12 5.35
C GLN A 217 -0.82 -20.23 6.00
N GLY A 218 -1.74 -20.80 5.24
CA GLY A 218 -2.63 -21.86 5.67
C GLY A 218 -2.06 -23.27 5.52
N TRP A 219 -2.82 -24.27 5.99
CA TRP A 219 -2.45 -25.71 5.97
C TRP A 219 -2.45 -26.38 4.59
N ASN A 220 -2.97 -25.74 3.54
CA ASN A 220 -3.14 -26.42 2.25
C ASN A 220 -1.77 -26.75 1.64
N ASP A 221 -1.65 -27.91 1.00
CA ASP A 221 -0.41 -28.26 0.29
C ASP A 221 -0.21 -27.34 -0.93
N ALA A 222 0.98 -27.40 -1.54
CA ALA A 222 1.30 -26.62 -2.72
C ALA A 222 0.27 -26.82 -3.85
N TRP A 223 -0.04 -25.72 -4.56
CA TRP A 223 -1.10 -25.63 -5.57
C TRP A 223 -1.08 -26.72 -6.65
N ALA A 224 0.10 -27.01 -7.17
CA ALA A 224 0.27 -27.82 -8.37
C ALA A 224 0.54 -29.30 -8.02
N PRO A 225 -0.04 -30.25 -8.77
CA PRO A 225 -0.92 -30.04 -9.92
C PRO A 225 -2.36 -29.69 -9.48
N TYR A 226 -2.96 -28.68 -10.12
CA TYR A 226 -4.29 -28.15 -9.78
C TYR A 226 -5.41 -29.20 -9.85
N SER A 227 -5.24 -30.25 -10.64
CA SER A 227 -6.15 -31.42 -10.67
C SER A 227 -6.32 -32.13 -9.31
N GLN A 228 -5.47 -31.84 -8.32
CA GLN A 228 -5.54 -32.34 -6.95
C GLN A 228 -6.15 -31.33 -5.94
N LYS A 229 -6.72 -30.19 -6.39
CA LYS A 229 -7.22 -29.12 -5.51
C LYS A 229 -8.18 -29.59 -4.41
N SER A 230 -9.03 -30.57 -4.73
CA SER A 230 -10.01 -31.13 -3.80
C SER A 230 -9.41 -32.03 -2.71
N SER A 231 -8.17 -32.51 -2.91
CA SER A 231 -7.42 -33.31 -1.94
C SER A 231 -6.40 -32.53 -1.11
N ILE A 232 -6.00 -31.32 -1.53
CA ILE A 232 -5.07 -30.46 -0.78
C ILE A 232 -5.76 -29.54 0.22
N ASN A 233 -7.09 -29.37 0.14
CA ASN A 233 -7.84 -28.51 1.06
C ASN A 233 -7.93 -29.13 2.47
N LYS A 234 -7.30 -28.46 3.43
CA LYS A 234 -7.23 -28.82 4.85
C LYS A 234 -7.71 -27.69 5.76
N GLY A 235 -7.76 -26.45 5.26
CA GLY A 235 -8.14 -25.25 6.00
C GLY A 235 -9.49 -24.65 5.56
N THR A 236 -9.62 -23.36 5.84
CA THR A 236 -10.75 -22.47 5.54
C THR A 236 -10.20 -21.21 4.87
N HIS A 237 -10.80 -20.04 5.07
CA HIS A 237 -10.39 -18.77 4.45
C HIS A 237 -9.14 -18.18 5.11
N GLY A 238 -8.36 -17.39 4.36
CA GLY A 238 -7.23 -16.62 4.88
C GLY A 238 -7.71 -15.48 5.78
N ILE A 239 -8.05 -14.35 5.16
CA ILE A 239 -8.61 -13.18 5.85
C ILE A 239 -10.03 -12.96 5.33
N ILE A 240 -11.03 -13.12 6.21
CA ILE A 240 -12.43 -12.95 5.85
C ILE A 240 -13.14 -11.99 6.81
N VAL A 241 -13.70 -10.92 6.25
CA VAL A 241 -14.41 -9.88 7.00
C VAL A 241 -15.90 -9.93 6.72
N THR A 242 -16.71 -9.40 7.62
CA THR A 242 -18.14 -9.14 7.42
C THR A 242 -18.44 -7.73 7.94
N GLY A 243 -19.60 -7.15 7.64
CA GLY A 243 -19.85 -5.76 8.05
C GLY A 243 -19.11 -4.72 7.18
N LYS A 244 -18.79 -3.53 7.72
CA LYS A 244 -18.50 -2.33 6.90
C LYS A 244 -17.24 -1.54 7.26
N GLY A 245 -16.68 -0.87 6.26
CA GLY A 245 -15.55 0.05 6.44
C GLY A 245 -14.19 -0.64 6.55
N HIS A 246 -14.04 -1.89 6.14
CA HIS A 246 -12.78 -2.62 6.34
C HIS A 246 -11.72 -2.27 5.30
N VAL A 247 -10.47 -2.18 5.73
CA VAL A 247 -9.29 -2.06 4.87
C VAL A 247 -8.42 -3.29 5.05
N LEU A 248 -8.19 -4.01 3.95
CA LEU A 248 -7.29 -5.15 3.86
C LEU A 248 -6.19 -4.77 2.87
N GLU A 249 -5.04 -4.35 3.38
CA GLU A 249 -3.97 -3.83 2.53
C GLU A 249 -2.58 -4.43 2.78
N HIS A 250 -1.74 -4.51 1.75
CA HIS A 250 -0.37 -5.00 1.91
C HIS A 250 -0.27 -6.38 2.61
N ASN A 251 -1.29 -7.23 2.53
CA ASN A 251 -1.23 -8.58 3.09
C ASN A 251 -0.66 -9.56 2.07
N LYS A 252 0.13 -10.52 2.53
CA LYS A 252 0.58 -11.68 1.77
C LYS A 252 -0.19 -12.90 2.28
N VAL A 253 -0.97 -13.53 1.40
CA VAL A 253 -1.90 -14.61 1.80
C VAL A 253 -1.69 -15.80 0.89
N SER A 254 -1.52 -16.99 1.50
CA SER A 254 -1.37 -18.21 0.73
C SER A 254 -1.89 -19.48 1.42
N ARG A 255 -2.21 -20.51 0.62
CA ARG A 255 -2.56 -21.87 1.10
C ARG A 255 -3.82 -21.95 1.95
N PHE A 256 -4.80 -21.13 1.62
CA PHE A 256 -6.15 -21.18 2.16
C PHE A 256 -7.16 -21.74 1.14
N TYR A 257 -8.42 -21.82 1.52
CA TYR A 257 -9.52 -22.08 0.59
C TYR A 257 -9.73 -20.85 -0.29
N ASP A 258 -10.20 -19.76 0.29
CA ASP A 258 -10.13 -18.42 -0.31
C ASP A 258 -9.03 -17.60 0.36
N CYS A 259 -8.37 -16.73 -0.40
CA CYS A 259 -7.30 -15.87 0.11
C CYS A 259 -7.87 -14.71 0.94
N LEU A 260 -8.50 -13.74 0.29
CA LEU A 260 -9.22 -12.64 0.93
C LEU A 260 -10.71 -12.73 0.63
N GLY A 261 -11.54 -12.14 1.48
CA GLY A 261 -12.89 -11.82 1.05
C GLY A 261 -13.89 -11.47 2.12
N HIS A 262 -15.15 -11.66 1.74
CA HIS A 262 -16.33 -11.40 2.54
C HIS A 262 -17.12 -12.70 2.82
N ALA A 263 -17.61 -12.88 4.05
CA ALA A 263 -18.48 -14.00 4.42
C ALA A 263 -19.91 -13.56 4.75
N ASP A 264 -20.89 -13.83 3.87
CA ASP A 264 -22.28 -13.89 4.36
C ASP A 264 -23.16 -14.91 3.63
N SER A 265 -22.98 -16.19 3.99
CA SER A 265 -23.95 -17.25 3.67
C SER A 265 -25.18 -17.24 4.59
N SER A 266 -25.32 -16.27 5.51
CA SER A 266 -26.36 -16.22 6.55
C SER A 266 -27.51 -15.24 6.22
N ALA A 267 -27.23 -14.16 5.48
CA ALA A 267 -28.21 -13.13 5.13
C ALA A 267 -29.24 -13.57 4.08
N LEU A 268 -29.01 -14.69 3.39
CA LEU A 268 -30.00 -15.31 2.51
C LEU A 268 -31.25 -15.86 3.22
N ARG A 269 -31.35 -15.76 4.56
CA ARG A 269 -32.65 -16.01 5.20
C ARG A 269 -33.61 -14.86 4.89
N ALA A 270 -34.63 -15.15 4.08
CA ALA A 270 -35.74 -14.23 3.75
C ALA A 270 -36.52 -13.66 4.96
N ASP A 271 -36.29 -14.18 6.18
CA ASP A 271 -36.81 -13.62 7.43
C ASP A 271 -36.00 -12.40 7.94
N LYS A 272 -34.70 -12.28 7.61
CA LYS A 272 -33.85 -11.12 7.91
C LYS A 272 -33.90 -10.01 6.84
N ILE A 273 -34.33 -10.35 5.62
CA ILE A 273 -34.49 -9.39 4.49
C ILE A 273 -35.64 -8.39 4.73
N ASN A 274 -36.53 -8.64 5.71
CA ASN A 274 -37.68 -7.79 6.02
C ASN A 274 -37.44 -6.80 7.19
N ALA A 275 -36.95 -5.60 6.88
CA ALA A 275 -37.50 -4.33 7.43
C ALA A 275 -36.81 -3.07 6.88
N ASP A 276 -35.48 -3.04 6.82
CA ASP A 276 -34.72 -1.82 6.53
C ASP A 276 -33.49 -2.09 5.64
N TRP A 277 -33.72 -2.10 4.33
CA TRP A 277 -32.71 -2.25 3.27
C TRP A 277 -31.67 -1.11 3.20
N ARG A 278 -31.69 -0.17 4.15
CA ARG A 278 -30.92 1.09 4.15
C ARG A 278 -29.56 0.99 4.85
N ASP A 279 -29.35 -0.04 5.65
CA ASP A 279 -28.03 -0.42 6.19
C ASP A 279 -27.71 -1.84 5.74
N PRO A 280 -27.40 -2.05 4.43
CA PRO A 280 -26.78 -3.30 4.00
C PRO A 280 -25.49 -3.47 4.81
N TYR A 281 -25.40 -4.58 5.55
CA TYR A 281 -24.35 -4.76 6.54
C TYR A 281 -22.95 -4.75 5.90
N SER A 282 -22.82 -5.26 4.68
CA SER A 282 -21.53 -5.52 4.02
C SER A 282 -21.25 -4.54 2.87
N ARG A 283 -20.52 -3.48 3.18
CA ARG A 283 -20.26 -2.33 2.28
C ARG A 283 -19.00 -1.56 2.66
N ASP A 284 -18.58 -0.64 1.80
CA ASP A 284 -17.46 0.27 2.06
C ASP A 284 -16.15 -0.50 2.36
N LEU A 285 -15.82 -1.49 1.53
CA LEU A 285 -14.67 -2.38 1.72
C LEU A 285 -13.52 -2.05 0.76
N ASP A 286 -12.30 -2.02 1.29
CA ASP A 286 -11.05 -1.77 0.57
C ASP A 286 -10.16 -3.02 0.58
N PHE A 287 -9.78 -3.50 -0.60
CA PHE A 287 -8.80 -4.56 -0.79
C PHE A 287 -7.68 -4.02 -1.68
N ASN A 288 -6.50 -3.71 -1.12
CA ASN A 288 -5.44 -3.08 -1.91
C ASN A 288 -4.02 -3.58 -1.68
N ASN A 289 -3.16 -3.53 -2.71
CA ASN A 289 -1.74 -3.81 -2.56
C ASN A 289 -1.40 -5.20 -1.96
N ASN A 290 -2.33 -6.17 -2.02
CA ASN A 290 -2.12 -7.52 -1.47
C ASN A 290 -1.42 -8.44 -2.47
N ASP A 291 -0.72 -9.47 -1.96
CA ASP A 291 -0.04 -10.53 -2.74
C ASP A 291 -0.67 -11.90 -2.40
N LEU A 292 -1.46 -12.44 -3.32
CA LEU A 292 -2.42 -13.52 -3.07
C LEU A 292 -2.13 -14.73 -3.97
N PHE A 293 -1.84 -15.89 -3.38
CA PHE A 293 -1.42 -17.06 -4.17
C PHE A 293 -1.68 -18.43 -3.53
N GLU A 294 -1.83 -19.47 -4.34
CA GLU A 294 -2.07 -20.87 -3.89
C GLU A 294 -3.37 -21.05 -3.04
N CYS A 295 -4.45 -20.33 -3.35
CA CYS A 295 -5.76 -20.44 -2.67
C CYS A 295 -6.79 -21.25 -3.50
N VAL A 296 -7.36 -22.32 -2.90
CA VAL A 296 -8.09 -23.45 -3.54
C VAL A 296 -9.32 -23.05 -4.37
N ASP A 297 -9.98 -21.97 -4.00
CA ASP A 297 -11.09 -21.37 -4.73
C ASP A 297 -10.66 -19.94 -5.14
N ASP A 298 -11.09 -18.88 -4.47
CA ASP A 298 -10.94 -17.53 -5.01
C ASP A 298 -9.79 -16.72 -4.39
N GLY A 299 -9.21 -15.81 -5.20
CA GLY A 299 -8.22 -14.84 -4.74
C GLY A 299 -8.85 -13.77 -3.84
N ILE A 300 -9.90 -13.12 -4.34
CA ILE A 300 -10.70 -12.14 -3.58
C ILE A 300 -12.19 -12.47 -3.74
N VAL A 301 -12.90 -12.72 -2.64
CA VAL A 301 -14.36 -12.98 -2.63
C VAL A 301 -15.13 -11.70 -2.28
N LEU A 302 -15.91 -11.17 -3.22
CA LEU A 302 -16.87 -10.07 -3.00
C LEU A 302 -18.32 -10.56 -2.92
N ASP A 303 -18.52 -11.88 -2.81
CA ASP A 303 -19.82 -12.53 -2.70
C ASP A 303 -20.63 -11.95 -1.52
N PHE A 304 -21.91 -11.65 -1.74
CA PHE A 304 -22.83 -11.07 -0.75
C PHE A 304 -22.47 -9.66 -0.27
N ALA A 305 -21.45 -9.02 -0.84
CA ALA A 305 -21.20 -7.59 -0.64
C ALA A 305 -22.20 -6.75 -1.44
N TYR A 306 -22.44 -5.51 -0.97
CA TYR A 306 -23.37 -4.57 -1.59
C TYR A 306 -22.60 -3.48 -2.36
N HIS A 307 -22.55 -2.26 -1.83
CA HIS A 307 -22.08 -1.07 -2.54
C HIS A 307 -20.77 -0.50 -1.96
N ASN A 308 -20.09 0.31 -2.77
CA ASN A 308 -18.81 0.98 -2.44
C ASN A 308 -17.68 -0.01 -2.09
N ILE A 309 -17.57 -1.08 -2.87
CA ILE A 309 -16.46 -2.02 -2.76
C ILE A 309 -15.34 -1.55 -3.69
N ARG A 310 -14.09 -1.57 -3.24
CA ARG A 310 -12.93 -1.05 -3.98
C ARG A 310 -11.79 -2.06 -3.91
N VAL A 311 -11.30 -2.49 -5.06
CA VAL A 311 -10.28 -3.54 -5.19
C VAL A 311 -9.20 -3.09 -6.16
N TRP A 312 -8.02 -2.74 -5.66
CA TRP A 312 -6.97 -2.17 -6.51
C TRP A 312 -5.55 -2.58 -6.18
N ASN A 313 -4.65 -2.55 -7.17
CA ASN A 313 -3.25 -2.91 -6.98
C ASN A 313 -3.05 -4.27 -6.29
N ASN A 314 -3.91 -5.26 -6.47
CA ASN A 314 -3.66 -6.60 -5.92
C ASN A 314 -2.95 -7.46 -6.96
N ARG A 315 -2.03 -8.31 -6.51
CA ARG A 315 -1.39 -9.34 -7.34
C ARG A 315 -1.96 -10.70 -6.95
N ILE A 316 -2.54 -11.40 -7.93
CA ILE A 316 -3.25 -12.66 -7.74
C ILE A 316 -2.60 -13.71 -8.65
N THR A 317 -2.03 -14.76 -8.07
CA THR A 317 -1.29 -15.80 -8.82
C THR A 317 -1.71 -17.21 -8.40
N SER A 318 -2.06 -18.09 -9.34
CA SER A 318 -2.38 -19.51 -9.04
C SER A 318 -3.50 -19.70 -8.00
N VAL A 319 -4.70 -19.23 -8.34
CA VAL A 319 -5.97 -19.46 -7.60
C VAL A 319 -7.02 -20.01 -8.57
N HIS A 320 -8.15 -20.58 -8.11
CA HIS A 320 -9.17 -21.11 -9.04
C HIS A 320 -9.86 -20.00 -9.84
N SER A 321 -10.18 -18.90 -9.16
CA SER A 321 -10.81 -17.71 -9.74
C SER A 321 -10.15 -16.45 -9.20
N GLY A 322 -9.92 -15.46 -10.04
CA GLY A 322 -9.20 -14.24 -9.64
C GLY A 322 -9.99 -13.43 -8.60
N ILE A 323 -11.12 -12.87 -9.02
CA ILE A 323 -12.02 -12.09 -8.17
C ILE A 323 -13.46 -12.59 -8.34
N SER A 324 -14.13 -12.95 -7.24
CA SER A 324 -15.52 -13.42 -7.24
C SER A 324 -16.51 -12.31 -6.91
N LEU A 325 -17.66 -12.39 -7.56
CA LEU A 325 -18.77 -11.43 -7.53
C LEU A 325 -20.11 -12.19 -7.40
N GLN A 326 -20.18 -13.29 -6.62
CA GLN A 326 -21.24 -14.29 -6.70
C GLN A 326 -22.20 -14.32 -5.48
N PRO A 327 -23.33 -13.61 -5.50
CA PRO A 327 -23.63 -12.40 -6.27
C PRO A 327 -23.16 -11.13 -5.53
N LEU A 328 -22.79 -10.09 -6.28
CA LEU A 328 -22.67 -8.71 -5.79
C LEU A 328 -24.04 -8.00 -5.82
N TYR A 329 -24.52 -7.51 -4.67
CA TYR A 329 -25.88 -6.97 -4.47
C TYR A 329 -25.97 -5.46 -4.73
N CYS A 330 -26.01 -5.06 -6.00
CA CYS A 330 -26.09 -3.66 -6.46
C CYS A 330 -24.93 -2.83 -5.94
N GLY A 331 -23.82 -2.86 -6.69
CA GLY A 331 -22.63 -2.10 -6.34
C GLY A 331 -22.74 -0.56 -6.39
N PRO A 332 -21.63 0.15 -6.63
CA PRO A 332 -20.48 -0.35 -7.37
C PRO A 332 -19.52 -1.18 -6.52
N ALA A 333 -19.03 -2.27 -7.11
CA ALA A 333 -17.67 -2.74 -6.88
C ALA A 333 -16.77 -2.14 -7.98
N ILE A 334 -15.74 -1.39 -7.60
CA ILE A 334 -14.78 -0.77 -8.53
C ILE A 334 -13.47 -1.54 -8.41
N ILE A 335 -12.98 -2.08 -9.53
CA ILE A 335 -11.86 -3.03 -9.58
C ILE A 335 -10.83 -2.52 -10.58
N TRP A 336 -9.65 -2.09 -10.12
CA TRP A 336 -8.64 -1.49 -11.02
C TRP A 336 -7.18 -1.77 -10.71
N GLN A 337 -6.31 -1.76 -11.72
CA GLN A 337 -4.85 -1.92 -11.56
C GLN A 337 -4.43 -3.23 -10.86
N ASN A 338 -5.25 -4.27 -10.93
CA ASN A 338 -4.90 -5.60 -10.42
C ASN A 338 -4.13 -6.41 -11.48
N GLU A 339 -3.17 -7.19 -11.01
CA GLU A 339 -2.46 -8.21 -11.78
C GLU A 339 -3.05 -9.58 -11.49
N ILE A 340 -3.56 -10.28 -12.51
CA ILE A 340 -4.15 -11.62 -12.37
C ILE A 340 -3.40 -12.57 -13.31
N TYR A 341 -2.70 -13.56 -12.76
CA TYR A 341 -1.82 -14.45 -13.51
C TYR A 341 -2.01 -15.94 -13.15
N ASN A 342 -1.99 -16.82 -14.15
CA ASN A 342 -2.09 -18.27 -13.96
C ASN A 342 -3.37 -18.74 -13.23
N ILE A 343 -4.51 -18.15 -13.58
CA ILE A 343 -5.80 -18.76 -13.30
C ILE A 343 -5.92 -20.01 -14.19
N PRO A 344 -6.19 -21.22 -13.66
CA PRO A 344 -6.09 -22.46 -14.42
C PRO A 344 -7.37 -22.84 -15.17
N ALA A 345 -8.47 -22.12 -14.95
CA ALA A 345 -9.82 -22.56 -15.30
C ALA A 345 -10.73 -21.43 -15.84
N GLY A 346 -10.17 -20.40 -16.47
CA GLY A 346 -10.93 -19.35 -17.18
C GLY A 346 -11.63 -18.29 -16.30
N ASN A 347 -11.76 -18.56 -15.00
CA ASN A 347 -12.57 -17.78 -14.07
C ASN A 347 -11.85 -16.54 -13.50
N SER A 348 -11.12 -15.79 -14.33
CA SER A 348 -10.42 -14.57 -13.84
C SER A 348 -11.36 -13.57 -13.15
N PHE A 349 -12.62 -13.48 -13.58
CA PHE A 349 -13.73 -12.88 -12.81
C PHE A 349 -14.93 -13.83 -12.72
N LYS A 350 -15.29 -14.27 -11.51
CA LYS A 350 -16.40 -15.22 -11.25
C LYS A 350 -17.72 -14.46 -11.04
N THR A 351 -18.42 -14.17 -12.14
CA THR A 351 -19.68 -13.39 -12.19
C THR A 351 -20.96 -14.25 -12.22
N HIS A 352 -20.96 -15.36 -11.48
CA HIS A 352 -22.13 -16.24 -11.32
C HIS A 352 -23.27 -15.58 -10.52
N ASN A 353 -24.48 -16.13 -10.64
CA ASN A 353 -25.71 -15.66 -9.96
C ASN A 353 -26.21 -14.25 -10.37
N ALA A 354 -25.82 -13.77 -11.55
CA ALA A 354 -26.25 -12.49 -12.13
C ALA A 354 -25.98 -11.27 -11.23
N PRO A 355 -24.71 -10.99 -10.88
CA PRO A 355 -24.34 -9.79 -10.14
C PRO A 355 -24.73 -8.52 -10.87
N VAL A 356 -24.99 -7.49 -10.09
CA VAL A 356 -25.36 -6.17 -10.59
C VAL A 356 -24.39 -5.11 -10.07
N GLY A 357 -23.84 -4.33 -10.98
CA GLY A 357 -23.17 -3.09 -10.63
C GLY A 357 -21.70 -3.24 -10.30
N PHE A 358 -20.86 -3.53 -11.29
CA PHE A 358 -19.41 -3.59 -11.12
C PHE A 358 -18.66 -2.85 -12.23
N GLU A 359 -17.53 -2.26 -11.89
CA GLU A 359 -16.71 -1.43 -12.77
C GLU A 359 -15.27 -1.99 -12.78
N VAL A 360 -14.75 -2.35 -13.95
CA VAL A 360 -13.48 -3.06 -14.13
C VAL A 360 -12.60 -2.24 -15.05
N TYR A 361 -11.52 -1.66 -14.52
CA TYR A 361 -10.69 -0.67 -15.21
C TYR A 361 -9.20 -0.97 -15.12
N HIS A 362 -8.43 -0.83 -16.19
CA HIS A 362 -6.96 -0.90 -16.10
C HIS A 362 -6.44 -2.17 -15.37
N ASN A 363 -6.98 -3.36 -15.61
CA ASN A 363 -6.45 -4.60 -15.04
C ASN A 363 -5.62 -5.36 -16.09
N SER A 364 -4.58 -6.07 -15.65
CA SER A 364 -3.73 -6.92 -16.49
C SER A 364 -3.95 -8.39 -16.13
N ILE A 365 -4.51 -9.16 -17.07
CA ILE A 365 -5.05 -10.50 -16.81
C ILE A 365 -4.45 -11.48 -17.82
N ALA A 366 -3.83 -12.56 -17.34
CA ALA A 366 -3.40 -13.71 -18.15
C ALA A 366 -3.87 -15.02 -17.52
N ASP A 367 -4.78 -15.68 -18.21
CA ASP A 367 -5.40 -16.94 -17.81
C ASP A 367 -4.76 -18.11 -18.59
N ALA A 368 -4.77 -19.30 -17.99
CA ALA A 368 -4.24 -20.51 -18.62
C ALA A 368 -5.27 -21.25 -19.48
N SER A 369 -6.50 -20.76 -19.62
CA SER A 369 -7.43 -21.17 -20.68
C SER A 369 -8.02 -19.98 -21.42
N GLN A 370 -9.02 -19.32 -20.83
CA GLN A 370 -9.79 -18.23 -21.39
C GLN A 370 -9.62 -17.03 -20.49
N ALA A 371 -9.26 -15.85 -21.00
CA ALA A 371 -9.07 -14.68 -20.14
C ALA A 371 -10.33 -14.30 -19.34
N TRP A 372 -11.53 -14.69 -19.81
CA TRP A 372 -12.75 -14.68 -19.01
C TRP A 372 -13.80 -15.70 -19.51
N GLU A 373 -14.01 -16.78 -18.77
CA GLU A 373 -15.11 -17.75 -18.96
C GLU A 373 -16.13 -17.62 -17.81
N VAL A 374 -17.40 -17.30 -18.09
CA VAL A 374 -18.50 -17.38 -17.11
C VAL A 374 -19.83 -17.72 -17.80
N SER A 375 -20.60 -18.62 -17.19
CA SER A 375 -22.00 -18.88 -17.55
C SER A 375 -22.98 -18.35 -16.49
N GLY A 376 -24.13 -17.79 -16.90
CA GLY A 376 -25.19 -17.37 -15.96
C GLY A 376 -25.67 -15.92 -16.10
N GLY A 377 -24.98 -15.08 -16.88
CA GLY A 377 -25.35 -13.69 -17.09
C GLY A 377 -24.88 -12.77 -15.96
N TRP A 378 -24.73 -11.48 -16.27
CA TRP A 378 -24.46 -10.38 -15.32
C TRP A 378 -25.07 -9.07 -15.84
N GLN A 379 -25.10 -7.99 -15.04
CA GLN A 379 -25.84 -6.77 -15.41
C GLN A 379 -25.16 -5.48 -14.92
N ASN A 380 -25.41 -4.38 -15.65
CA ASN A 380 -25.02 -3.03 -15.26
C ASN A 380 -23.52 -2.93 -14.90
N ALA A 381 -22.66 -3.30 -15.84
CA ALA A 381 -21.22 -3.26 -15.63
C ALA A 381 -20.51 -2.26 -16.54
N ARG A 382 -19.37 -1.72 -16.09
CA ARG A 382 -18.48 -0.87 -16.91
C ARG A 382 -17.11 -1.53 -17.04
N ILE A 383 -16.67 -1.86 -18.23
CA ILE A 383 -15.44 -2.64 -18.45
C ILE A 383 -14.58 -1.93 -19.49
N LYS A 384 -13.50 -1.25 -19.05
CA LYS A 384 -12.65 -0.41 -19.93
C LYS A 384 -11.16 -0.47 -19.59
N ASN A 385 -10.30 -0.21 -20.56
CA ASN A 385 -8.84 -0.11 -20.41
C ASN A 385 -8.11 -1.35 -19.88
N ASN A 386 -8.74 -2.53 -19.88
CA ASN A 386 -8.11 -3.75 -19.37
C ASN A 386 -7.37 -4.51 -20.49
N VAL A 387 -6.35 -5.28 -20.10
CA VAL A 387 -5.64 -6.26 -20.94
C VAL A 387 -6.07 -7.66 -20.53
N TRP A 388 -6.42 -8.48 -21.52
CA TRP A 388 -6.88 -9.86 -21.36
C TRP A 388 -6.09 -10.79 -22.26
N LEU A 389 -5.31 -11.70 -21.69
CA LEU A 389 -4.46 -12.65 -22.39
C LEU A 389 -4.88 -14.11 -22.06
N ASP A 390 -4.80 -14.99 -23.06
CA ASP A 390 -5.32 -16.37 -23.02
C ASP A 390 -4.25 -17.44 -23.30
N ASN A 391 -4.73 -18.69 -23.47
CA ASN A 391 -3.96 -19.86 -23.89
C ASN A 391 -3.84 -20.02 -25.40
N GLU A 392 -3.06 -19.11 -26.00
CA GLU A 392 -2.51 -19.15 -27.36
C GLU A 392 -3.47 -19.73 -28.42
N GLY A 393 -4.72 -19.24 -28.43
CA GLY A 393 -5.68 -19.45 -29.51
C GLY A 393 -6.43 -20.79 -29.53
N GLY A 394 -6.40 -21.59 -28.46
CA GLY A 394 -7.22 -22.81 -28.34
C GLY A 394 -8.71 -22.57 -28.06
N TYR A 395 -9.02 -21.48 -27.34
CA TYR A 395 -10.35 -21.12 -26.86
C TYR A 395 -10.68 -19.65 -27.19
N PRO A 396 -11.94 -19.19 -27.03
CA PRO A 396 -12.24 -17.76 -26.99
C PRO A 396 -11.55 -17.06 -25.83
N THR A 397 -10.95 -15.90 -26.09
CA THR A 397 -10.40 -15.01 -25.06
C THR A 397 -11.45 -14.63 -24.04
N TRP A 398 -12.67 -14.33 -24.50
CA TRP A 398 -13.86 -14.14 -23.67
C TRP A 398 -14.98 -15.13 -24.05
N GLU A 399 -15.58 -15.75 -23.05
CA GLU A 399 -16.80 -16.57 -23.15
C GLU A 399 -17.75 -16.23 -22.00
N THR A 400 -18.61 -15.23 -22.24
CA THR A 400 -19.46 -14.63 -21.20
C THR A 400 -20.67 -13.94 -21.81
N GLY A 401 -21.41 -13.15 -21.04
CA GLY A 401 -22.42 -12.24 -21.55
C GLY A 401 -23.25 -11.59 -20.45
N ASP A 402 -23.73 -10.39 -20.70
CA ASP A 402 -24.71 -9.71 -19.85
C ASP A 402 -26.15 -10.19 -20.15
N VAL A 403 -27.13 -9.78 -19.33
CA VAL A 403 -28.57 -10.06 -19.56
C VAL A 403 -29.26 -9.06 -20.51
N GLU A 404 -28.49 -8.19 -21.17
CA GLU A 404 -28.93 -7.00 -21.91
C GLU A 404 -29.41 -5.86 -21.00
N HIS A 405 -28.46 -5.09 -20.47
CA HIS A 405 -28.77 -3.93 -19.62
C HIS A 405 -28.32 -2.62 -20.27
N ALA A 406 -29.24 -1.64 -20.36
CA ALA A 406 -29.01 -0.37 -21.08
C ALA A 406 -27.95 0.57 -20.45
N LEU A 407 -27.43 0.23 -19.26
CA LEU A 407 -26.33 0.95 -18.59
C LEU A 407 -25.01 0.18 -18.62
N THR A 408 -24.95 -0.98 -19.26
CA THR A 408 -23.70 -1.71 -19.46
C THR A 408 -22.83 -0.96 -20.48
N GLU A 409 -21.57 -0.71 -20.13
CA GLU A 409 -20.58 -0.04 -20.97
C GLU A 409 -19.35 -0.94 -21.11
N ILE A 410 -19.01 -1.37 -22.33
CA ILE A 410 -17.84 -2.21 -22.57
C ILE A 410 -17.10 -1.62 -23.77
N ASP A 411 -15.90 -1.09 -23.56
CA ASP A 411 -15.11 -0.46 -24.62
C ASP A 411 -13.63 -0.32 -24.23
N TYR A 412 -12.73 0.00 -25.18
CA TYR A 412 -11.30 0.22 -24.90
C TYR A 412 -10.59 -0.95 -24.17
N ASN A 413 -10.93 -2.21 -24.42
CA ASN A 413 -10.15 -3.34 -23.87
C ASN A 413 -9.24 -3.95 -24.95
N ALA A 414 -8.07 -4.42 -24.54
CA ALA A 414 -7.18 -5.18 -25.42
C ALA A 414 -7.29 -6.68 -25.12
N LEU A 415 -7.52 -7.47 -26.16
CA LEU A 415 -7.70 -8.93 -26.08
C LEU A 415 -6.55 -9.65 -26.80
N SER A 416 -6.14 -10.82 -26.33
CA SER A 416 -5.28 -11.73 -27.09
C SER A 416 -5.96 -12.20 -28.38
N PRO A 417 -5.20 -12.50 -29.45
CA PRO A 417 -5.77 -12.94 -30.71
C PRO A 417 -6.20 -14.42 -30.65
N ALA A 418 -7.51 -14.68 -30.77
CA ALA A 418 -8.08 -16.02 -30.86
C ALA A 418 -8.97 -16.22 -32.12
N PRO A 419 -9.10 -17.45 -32.68
CA PRO A 419 -9.90 -17.71 -33.88
C PRO A 419 -11.39 -17.39 -33.73
N THR A 420 -11.91 -17.61 -32.52
CA THR A 420 -13.09 -16.90 -31.99
C THR A 420 -12.53 -15.96 -30.93
N LEU A 421 -12.67 -14.65 -31.10
CA LEU A 421 -12.14 -13.68 -30.14
C LEU A 421 -13.05 -13.59 -28.91
N ILE A 422 -14.36 -13.46 -29.16
CA ILE A 422 -15.39 -13.33 -28.14
C ILE A 422 -16.51 -14.32 -28.46
N ARG A 423 -16.92 -15.12 -27.48
CA ARG A 423 -18.22 -15.81 -27.48
C ARG A 423 -19.15 -15.09 -26.50
N TRP A 424 -20.11 -14.35 -27.04
CA TRP A 424 -21.05 -13.55 -26.26
C TRP A 424 -22.44 -14.16 -26.27
N ARG A 425 -22.97 -14.52 -25.10
CA ARG A 425 -24.28 -15.20 -24.95
C ARG A 425 -24.45 -16.40 -25.90
N GLY A 426 -23.37 -17.14 -26.14
CA GLY A 426 -23.31 -18.30 -27.05
C GLY A 426 -23.08 -17.98 -28.54
N ALA A 427 -23.17 -16.71 -28.97
CA ALA A 427 -22.81 -16.30 -30.33
C ALA A 427 -21.29 -16.03 -30.43
N SER A 428 -20.64 -16.47 -31.52
CA SER A 428 -19.18 -16.36 -31.69
C SER A 428 -18.79 -15.26 -32.68
N TYR A 429 -17.80 -14.44 -32.29
CA TYR A 429 -17.27 -13.30 -33.04
C TYR A 429 -15.76 -13.42 -33.19
N SER A 430 -15.23 -13.27 -34.40
CA SER A 430 -13.80 -13.40 -34.71
C SER A 430 -13.01 -12.09 -34.67
N SER A 431 -13.64 -10.96 -34.29
CA SER A 431 -13.00 -9.65 -34.18
C SER A 431 -13.85 -8.66 -33.40
N ASN A 432 -13.23 -7.62 -32.83
CA ASN A 432 -13.92 -6.51 -32.16
C ASN A 432 -14.92 -5.82 -33.09
N SER A 433 -14.56 -5.59 -34.36
CA SER A 433 -15.48 -5.00 -35.35
C SER A 433 -16.73 -5.85 -35.61
N ALA A 434 -16.61 -7.18 -35.63
CA ALA A 434 -17.75 -8.08 -35.77
C ALA A 434 -18.63 -8.12 -34.51
N PHE A 435 -18.01 -8.03 -33.33
CA PHE A 435 -18.72 -7.94 -32.05
C PHE A 435 -19.48 -6.61 -31.92
N PHE A 436 -18.80 -5.48 -32.11
CA PHE A 436 -19.38 -4.13 -32.12
C PHE A 436 -20.55 -4.00 -33.10
N SER A 437 -20.41 -4.53 -34.32
CA SER A 437 -21.49 -4.51 -35.33
C SER A 437 -22.75 -5.27 -34.90
N ALA A 438 -22.66 -6.17 -33.91
CA ALA A 438 -23.76 -6.98 -33.42
C ALA A 438 -24.30 -6.54 -32.05
N THR A 439 -23.48 -5.90 -31.20
CA THR A 439 -23.82 -5.55 -29.82
C THR A 439 -23.74 -4.07 -29.48
N GLY A 440 -22.99 -3.28 -30.25
CA GLY A 440 -22.62 -1.89 -29.91
C GLY A 440 -21.49 -1.78 -28.87
N TYR A 441 -20.87 -2.88 -28.46
CA TYR A 441 -19.77 -2.91 -27.48
C TYR A 441 -18.39 -3.09 -28.13
N GLN A 442 -17.32 -2.61 -27.49
CA GLN A 442 -15.92 -2.66 -27.95
C GLN A 442 -15.67 -1.97 -29.31
N GLU A 443 -16.18 -0.76 -29.52
CA GLU A 443 -15.89 0.05 -30.71
C GLU A 443 -14.38 0.32 -30.85
N HIS A 444 -13.74 0.64 -29.73
CA HIS A 444 -12.32 0.96 -29.60
C HIS A 444 -11.50 -0.24 -29.08
N GLY A 445 -12.07 -1.45 -29.12
CA GLY A 445 -11.40 -2.67 -28.66
C GLY A 445 -10.16 -3.01 -29.49
N MET A 446 -9.06 -3.39 -28.83
CA MET A 446 -7.76 -3.66 -29.45
C MET A 446 -7.36 -5.15 -29.38
N ILE A 447 -6.27 -5.48 -30.08
CA ILE A 447 -5.56 -6.76 -29.96
C ILE A 447 -4.17 -6.50 -29.38
N THR A 448 -3.75 -7.33 -28.43
CA THR A 448 -2.45 -7.27 -27.73
C THR A 448 -1.89 -8.67 -27.56
N THR A 449 -0.61 -8.80 -27.19
CA THR A 449 0.02 -10.10 -26.90
C THR A 449 1.02 -9.98 -25.75
N TYR A 450 1.50 -11.12 -25.22
CA TYR A 450 2.60 -11.16 -24.24
C TYR A 450 3.87 -10.41 -24.69
N ALA A 451 4.06 -10.18 -26.01
CA ALA A 451 5.21 -9.44 -26.55
C ALA A 451 5.18 -7.93 -26.26
N ASP A 452 4.04 -7.36 -25.88
CA ASP A 452 3.88 -5.94 -25.48
C ASP A 452 4.43 -5.66 -24.06
N PHE A 453 4.73 -6.70 -23.28
CA PHE A 453 5.19 -6.61 -21.87
C PHE A 453 6.66 -6.96 -21.73
N GLU A 454 7.36 -6.38 -20.75
CA GLU A 454 8.81 -6.53 -20.57
C GLU A 454 9.25 -7.98 -20.39
N SER A 455 8.61 -8.72 -19.47
CA SER A 455 8.89 -10.14 -19.25
C SER A 455 7.66 -10.88 -18.75
N CYS A 456 6.70 -11.13 -19.64
CA CYS A 456 5.56 -12.01 -19.37
C CYS A 456 5.45 -13.10 -20.45
N SER A 457 4.86 -14.24 -20.10
CA SER A 457 4.64 -15.38 -20.99
C SER A 457 3.27 -15.99 -20.74
N HIS A 458 2.82 -16.87 -21.64
CA HIS A 458 1.64 -17.70 -21.39
C HIS A 458 1.77 -18.46 -20.05
N PRO A 459 0.75 -18.43 -19.16
CA PRO A 459 0.80 -19.13 -17.87
C PRO A 459 0.91 -20.67 -18.01
N PRO A 460 1.60 -21.38 -17.10
CA PRO A 460 1.78 -22.83 -17.19
C PRO A 460 0.53 -23.68 -16.85
N GLY A 461 -0.56 -23.04 -16.41
CA GLY A 461 -1.87 -23.64 -16.13
C GLY A 461 -1.85 -24.70 -15.04
N GLU A 462 -2.75 -25.69 -15.16
CA GLU A 462 -2.94 -26.73 -14.14
C GLU A 462 -1.66 -27.49 -13.74
N SER A 463 -0.67 -27.51 -14.64
CA SER A 463 0.57 -28.25 -14.50
C SER A 463 1.68 -27.49 -13.76
N GLY A 464 1.54 -26.18 -13.59
CA GLY A 464 2.57 -25.33 -13.00
C GLY A 464 2.05 -24.41 -11.90
N ASN A 465 2.98 -23.96 -11.08
CA ASN A 465 2.74 -22.95 -10.05
C ASN A 465 3.85 -21.89 -10.15
N PRO A 466 3.67 -20.85 -10.98
CA PRO A 466 4.62 -19.77 -11.08
C PRO A 466 4.75 -19.02 -9.75
N VAL A 467 5.95 -18.51 -9.48
CA VAL A 467 6.20 -17.64 -8.33
C VAL A 467 5.44 -16.32 -8.56
N PRO A 468 4.75 -15.76 -7.54
CA PRO A 468 4.12 -14.44 -7.66
C PRO A 468 5.10 -13.38 -8.17
N GLY A 469 4.68 -12.62 -9.19
CA GLY A 469 5.54 -11.65 -9.87
C GLY A 469 6.46 -12.22 -10.97
N SER A 470 6.36 -13.50 -11.33
CA SER A 470 7.16 -14.07 -12.44
C SER A 470 6.80 -13.50 -13.82
N CYS A 471 5.61 -12.91 -13.96
CA CYS A 471 5.21 -12.10 -15.10
C CYS A 471 5.40 -10.63 -14.73
N ASN A 472 6.30 -9.95 -15.44
CA ASN A 472 6.49 -8.50 -15.35
C ASN A 472 5.53 -7.82 -16.33
N TRP A 473 4.53 -7.14 -15.79
CA TRP A 473 3.47 -6.43 -16.51
C TRP A 473 3.83 -5.01 -16.94
N GLN A 474 5.07 -4.55 -16.74
CA GLN A 474 5.54 -3.30 -17.31
C GLN A 474 5.51 -3.36 -18.85
N LEU A 475 5.09 -2.27 -19.48
CA LEU A 475 4.98 -2.17 -20.94
C LEU A 475 6.34 -1.95 -21.59
N LYS A 476 6.55 -2.56 -22.76
CA LYS A 476 7.73 -2.31 -23.61
C LYS A 476 7.61 -0.99 -24.35
N SER A 477 8.75 -0.34 -24.59
CA SER A 477 8.82 0.84 -25.47
C SER A 477 8.24 0.52 -26.86
N GLY A 478 7.17 1.23 -27.24
CA GLY A 478 6.46 1.02 -28.49
C GLY A 478 5.42 -0.11 -28.50
N ALA A 479 5.06 -0.65 -27.32
CA ALA A 479 3.93 -1.56 -27.16
C ALA A 479 2.64 -0.97 -27.74
N GLY A 480 1.83 -1.80 -28.41
CA GLY A 480 0.66 -1.36 -29.17
C GLY A 480 -0.46 -0.75 -28.32
N VAL A 481 -0.40 -0.97 -27.01
CA VAL A 481 -1.40 -0.54 -26.00
C VAL A 481 -1.05 0.76 -25.27
N ILE A 482 0.12 1.35 -25.54
CA ILE A 482 0.52 2.66 -24.99
C ILE A 482 -0.28 3.77 -25.68
N ASP A 483 -0.79 4.77 -24.95
CA ASP A 483 -1.63 5.87 -25.44
C ASP A 483 -2.96 5.41 -26.06
N LYS A 484 -3.67 4.45 -25.45
CA LYS A 484 -4.86 3.82 -26.08
C LYS A 484 -6.11 3.75 -25.22
N GLY A 485 -6.02 3.97 -23.92
CA GLY A 485 -7.17 3.99 -23.01
C GLY A 485 -8.03 5.24 -23.15
N VAL A 486 -9.16 5.24 -22.45
CA VAL A 486 -9.97 6.44 -22.20
C VAL A 486 -9.80 6.89 -20.76
N VAL A 487 -9.67 8.20 -20.51
CA VAL A 487 -9.57 8.74 -19.14
C VAL A 487 -10.77 8.29 -18.30
N ILE A 488 -10.49 7.63 -17.17
CA ILE A 488 -11.49 7.25 -16.17
C ILE A 488 -11.34 8.20 -14.97
N PRO A 489 -12.24 9.18 -14.79
CA PRO A 489 -12.10 10.21 -13.76
C PRO A 489 -11.92 9.63 -12.36
N GLY A 490 -10.89 10.10 -11.64
CA GLY A 490 -10.47 9.61 -10.32
C GLY A 490 -9.56 8.38 -10.34
N ILE A 491 -9.47 7.63 -11.46
CA ILE A 491 -8.62 6.42 -11.59
C ILE A 491 -7.39 6.71 -12.44
N SER A 492 -7.58 7.24 -13.65
CA SER A 492 -6.52 7.54 -14.61
C SER A 492 -6.49 9.02 -15.01
N ASP A 493 -6.59 9.90 -14.01
CA ASP A 493 -6.42 11.36 -14.17
C ASP A 493 -4.95 11.75 -14.40
N SER A 494 -4.01 10.92 -13.92
CA SER A 494 -2.57 11.12 -14.02
C SER A 494 -1.94 10.03 -14.88
N TYR A 495 -1.88 10.29 -16.19
CA TYR A 495 -1.28 9.43 -17.21
C TYR A 495 -0.15 10.17 -17.94
N SER A 496 0.72 9.43 -18.62
CA SER A 496 1.76 10.00 -19.48
C SER A 496 1.33 10.04 -20.95
N GLY A 497 1.90 10.97 -21.73
CA GLY A 497 1.62 11.05 -23.17
C GLY A 497 0.31 11.77 -23.51
N SER A 498 -0.56 11.09 -24.24
CA SER A 498 -1.76 11.59 -24.93
C SER A 498 -3.06 10.91 -24.48
N ALA A 499 -2.99 9.69 -23.95
CA ALA A 499 -4.09 8.99 -23.28
C ALA A 499 -3.52 7.97 -22.27
N PRO A 500 -4.30 7.50 -21.28
CA PRO A 500 -3.88 6.40 -20.42
C PRO A 500 -3.51 5.13 -21.19
N ASP A 501 -2.71 4.27 -20.59
CA ASP A 501 -2.34 2.99 -21.16
C ASP A 501 -3.37 1.89 -20.82
N LEU A 502 -3.40 0.81 -21.60
CA LEU A 502 -4.25 -0.34 -21.31
C LEU A 502 -3.49 -1.35 -20.42
N GLY A 503 -4.17 -1.87 -19.40
CA GLY A 503 -3.60 -2.76 -18.39
C GLY A 503 -3.33 -2.06 -17.06
N ALA A 504 -2.63 -2.75 -16.15
CA ALA A 504 -2.40 -2.32 -14.78
C ALA A 504 -1.39 -1.17 -14.62
N HIS A 505 -0.43 -1.03 -15.54
CA HIS A 505 0.68 -0.09 -15.41
C HIS A 505 0.76 0.85 -16.61
N GLU A 506 0.89 2.14 -16.32
CA GLU A 506 1.36 3.15 -17.28
C GLU A 506 2.83 2.88 -17.66
N PHE A 507 3.20 3.11 -18.91
CA PHE A 507 4.55 2.88 -19.42
C PHE A 507 5.59 3.71 -18.66
N GLY A 508 6.53 3.01 -18.03
CA GLY A 508 7.60 3.62 -17.23
C GLY A 508 7.17 4.03 -15.81
N SER A 509 5.97 3.65 -15.35
CA SER A 509 5.59 3.80 -13.95
C SER A 509 6.40 2.88 -13.04
N GLN A 510 6.46 3.19 -11.75
CA GLN A 510 6.95 2.26 -10.76
C GLN A 510 5.89 1.18 -10.47
N THR A 511 6.28 -0.09 -10.56
CA THR A 511 5.41 -1.21 -10.14
C THR A 511 5.03 -1.07 -8.66
N PRO A 512 3.74 -1.22 -8.27
CA PRO A 512 3.31 -1.18 -6.88
C PRO A 512 4.03 -2.20 -6.00
N VAL A 513 4.17 -1.87 -4.71
CA VAL A 513 4.59 -2.85 -3.70
C VAL A 513 3.39 -3.73 -3.34
N TYR A 514 3.50 -5.03 -3.58
CA TYR A 514 2.50 -6.04 -3.23
C TYR A 514 2.92 -6.82 -1.99
N GLY A 515 1.98 -7.05 -1.06
CA GLY A 515 2.25 -7.69 0.21
C GLY A 515 2.95 -6.78 1.23
N PRO A 516 3.44 -7.34 2.35
CA PRO A 516 3.89 -6.57 3.50
C PRO A 516 5.04 -5.63 3.19
N ARG A 517 4.91 -4.40 3.69
CA ARG A 517 5.99 -3.43 3.68
C ARG A 517 6.96 -3.83 4.80
N PHE A 518 8.10 -4.42 4.41
CA PHE A 518 9.09 -4.88 5.37
C PHE A 518 9.73 -3.70 6.12
N PHE A 519 9.20 -3.39 7.30
CA PHE A 519 9.80 -2.45 8.24
C PHE A 519 11.07 -3.05 8.85
N GLY A 520 12.18 -2.95 8.13
CA GLY A 520 13.52 -3.14 8.69
C GLY A 520 13.68 -2.24 9.93
N GLY A 521 14.01 -2.83 11.07
CA GLY A 521 13.89 -2.13 12.36
C GLY A 521 14.80 -0.90 12.46
N GLY A 522 14.24 0.23 12.90
CA GLY A 522 15.04 1.40 13.28
C GLY A 522 14.58 2.78 12.81
N VAL A 523 13.43 2.93 12.16
CA VAL A 523 12.87 4.26 11.82
C VAL A 523 11.51 4.45 12.51
N PRO A 524 11.28 5.52 13.29
CA PRO A 524 9.96 5.85 13.81
C PRO A 524 9.02 6.19 12.65
N GLU A 525 7.79 5.65 12.67
CA GLU A 525 6.79 5.94 11.64
C GLU A 525 6.50 7.44 11.58
N CYS A 526 6.66 8.02 10.39
CA CYS A 526 5.82 9.13 9.98
C CYS A 526 4.56 8.52 9.34
N GLY A 527 3.39 8.95 9.80
CA GLY A 527 2.11 8.34 9.42
C GLY A 527 1.90 8.34 7.91
N GLU A 528 1.39 7.23 7.39
CA GLU A 528 1.29 7.00 5.95
C GLU A 528 0.13 7.79 5.33
N GLY A 529 0.47 8.60 4.33
CA GLY A 529 -0.37 9.14 3.26
C GLY A 529 0.42 9.03 1.95
N ARG A 530 -0.09 9.50 0.80
CA ARG A 530 0.67 9.37 -0.45
C ARG A 530 2.00 10.13 -0.35
N VAL A 531 3.10 9.43 -0.65
CA VAL A 531 4.45 9.97 -0.51
C VAL A 531 4.76 10.94 -1.65
N GLY A 532 4.30 12.18 -1.51
CA GLY A 532 4.79 13.35 -2.24
C GLY A 532 6.11 13.85 -1.67
N PHE A 533 7.12 12.97 -1.63
CA PHE A 533 8.46 13.17 -1.04
C PHE A 533 8.55 13.30 0.51
N LEU A 534 9.79 13.20 0.99
CA LEU A 534 10.19 12.75 2.34
C LEU A 534 10.05 13.80 3.46
N CYS A 535 9.73 13.32 4.67
CA CYS A 535 10.01 13.97 5.95
C CYS A 535 10.26 12.90 7.04
N ALA A 536 11.03 13.23 8.09
CA ALA A 536 10.99 12.52 9.38
C ALA A 536 11.01 13.54 10.52
N CYS A 537 11.26 13.16 11.78
CA CYS A 537 11.77 14.12 12.77
C CYS A 537 12.43 13.44 13.99
N GLY A 538 13.64 13.89 14.32
CA GLY A 538 14.46 13.38 15.45
C GLY A 538 15.90 13.90 15.49
N GLY A 539 16.22 14.91 14.66
CA GLY A 539 17.58 15.41 14.39
C GLY A 539 17.65 16.07 13.00
N GLN A 540 16.59 16.79 12.62
CA GLN A 540 16.32 17.18 11.23
C GLN A 540 16.31 18.70 11.02
N ASN A 541 16.31 19.11 9.74
CA ASN A 541 15.41 20.17 9.31
C ASN A 541 14.69 19.82 8.01
N VAL A 542 13.43 20.22 7.96
CA VAL A 542 12.48 20.16 6.84
C VAL A 542 12.14 21.60 6.42
N SER A 543 11.48 21.78 5.28
CA SER A 543 10.71 23.01 5.02
C SER A 543 9.61 22.77 3.97
N SER A 544 8.32 23.07 4.19
CA SER A 544 7.52 23.45 5.39
C SER A 544 6.04 23.52 4.97
N GLY A 545 4.98 23.33 5.77
CA GLY A 545 4.75 23.05 7.21
C GLY A 545 3.24 22.75 7.40
N TYR A 546 2.63 22.54 8.56
CA TYR A 546 2.98 22.77 9.98
C TYR A 546 2.70 21.54 10.85
N CYS A 547 3.43 21.38 11.96
CA CYS A 547 2.96 20.66 13.16
C CYS A 547 3.07 21.57 14.39
N CYS A 548 2.08 21.53 15.30
CA CYS A 548 2.12 22.20 16.61
C CYS A 548 1.21 21.47 17.61
N GLY A 549 1.70 21.21 18.84
CA GLY A 549 0.89 20.60 19.91
C GLY A 549 1.70 19.88 20.99
N GLY A 550 2.62 20.57 21.67
CA GLY A 550 3.48 19.96 22.70
C GLY A 550 2.93 20.02 24.13
N SER A 551 3.49 19.20 25.02
CA SER A 551 3.59 19.52 26.44
C SER A 551 4.99 19.15 26.97
N TRP A 552 5.63 20.08 27.68
CA TRP A 552 6.97 19.91 28.26
C TRP A 552 6.88 19.46 29.72
N GLN A 553 7.86 18.67 30.17
CA GLN A 553 8.18 18.54 31.60
C GLN A 553 9.61 18.98 31.88
N GLU A 554 9.79 19.81 32.91
CA GLU A 554 11.10 20.22 33.40
C GLU A 554 11.81 19.07 34.15
N GLY A 555 13.14 18.97 34.01
CA GLY A 555 13.99 18.44 35.08
C GLY A 555 14.66 17.07 34.92
N VAL A 556 14.93 16.58 33.70
CA VAL A 556 15.81 15.40 33.50
C VAL A 556 17.27 15.85 33.30
N ALA A 557 18.16 15.43 34.20
CA ALA A 557 19.59 15.69 34.09
C ALA A 557 20.31 14.65 33.22
N CYS A 558 21.28 15.08 32.42
CA CYS A 558 22.10 14.19 31.59
C CYS A 558 22.86 13.16 32.45
N LEU A 559 22.69 11.88 32.12
CA LEU A 559 23.38 10.77 32.79
C LEU A 559 24.63 10.38 31.98
N SER A 560 25.78 10.91 32.42
CA SER A 560 27.16 10.65 31.96
C SER A 560 27.74 11.61 30.90
N ASN A 561 29.05 11.47 30.67
CA ASN A 561 29.98 12.56 30.33
C ASN A 561 30.76 12.27 29.03
N SER A 562 30.10 11.74 28.00
CA SER A 562 30.73 11.28 26.75
C SER A 562 30.75 12.32 25.62
N ASP A 563 29.89 13.34 25.66
CA ASP A 563 29.54 14.11 24.46
C ASP A 563 30.15 15.53 24.44
N CYS A 564 31.16 15.80 25.27
CA CYS A 564 31.88 17.07 25.33
C CYS A 564 33.39 16.86 25.38
N PHE A 565 34.08 17.12 24.25
CA PHE A 565 35.53 17.22 24.20
C PHE A 565 35.98 18.64 24.59
N ASP A 566 35.84 18.94 25.88
CA ASP A 566 36.43 20.10 26.56
C ASP A 566 37.44 19.57 27.61
N ASN A 567 38.57 20.26 27.80
CA ASN A 567 39.65 19.87 28.72
C ASN A 567 39.96 20.96 29.77
N ASP A 568 38.99 21.78 30.17
CA ASP A 568 39.11 22.71 31.29
C ASP A 568 38.37 22.19 32.56
N PRO A 569 39.08 21.85 33.65
CA PRO A 569 38.46 21.34 34.88
C PRO A 569 37.66 22.39 35.70
N GLY A 570 37.42 23.59 35.15
CA GLY A 570 36.96 24.77 35.91
C GLY A 570 35.50 25.19 35.75
N THR A 571 34.80 24.79 34.68
CA THR A 571 33.47 25.33 34.34
C THR A 571 32.32 24.40 34.70
N ARG A 572 31.21 25.00 35.15
CA ARG A 572 29.91 24.36 35.31
C ARG A 572 28.98 25.05 34.33
N ASP A 573 28.79 24.45 33.16
CA ASP A 573 27.91 25.03 32.15
C ASP A 573 26.45 24.69 32.44
N VAL A 574 25.61 25.73 32.35
CA VAL A 574 24.17 25.67 32.52
C VAL A 574 23.57 26.43 31.34
N CYS A 575 22.98 25.71 30.40
CA CYS A 575 22.34 26.32 29.23
C CYS A 575 21.02 26.99 29.65
N ASN A 576 21.05 28.31 29.82
CA ASN A 576 19.87 29.13 30.05
C ASN A 576 19.56 29.98 28.80
N GLU A 577 18.53 29.55 28.07
CA GLU A 577 17.77 30.25 27.03
C GLU A 577 18.46 30.62 25.69
N PRO A 578 17.67 30.72 24.59
CA PRO A 578 18.19 30.91 23.23
C PRO A 578 18.30 32.40 22.84
N ASP A 579 18.69 32.65 21.59
CA ASP A 579 18.83 33.96 20.95
C ASP A 579 19.92 34.88 21.53
N THR A 580 21.18 34.54 21.27
CA THR A 580 22.19 35.50 20.71
C THR A 580 23.53 34.83 20.46
N CYS A 581 23.99 34.82 19.20
CA CYS A 581 25.34 35.29 18.83
C CYS A 581 25.60 35.21 17.32
N SER A 582 25.51 36.36 16.66
CA SER A 582 26.15 36.63 15.38
C SER A 582 27.58 37.14 15.61
N ALA A 583 28.61 36.39 15.18
CA ALA A 583 29.96 36.92 14.98
C ALA A 583 30.84 36.01 14.11
N TYR A 584 31.46 36.59 13.08
CA TYR A 584 32.50 35.95 12.28
C TYR A 584 33.77 35.66 13.11
N CYS A 585 34.37 34.49 12.90
CA CYS A 585 35.80 34.27 13.15
C CYS A 585 36.43 33.54 11.95
N SER A 586 37.47 34.16 11.37
CA SER A 586 38.15 33.66 10.17
C SER A 586 39.41 32.87 10.53
N ASN A 587 39.58 31.67 9.97
CA ASN A 587 40.90 31.03 9.83
C ASN A 587 40.91 30.09 8.60
N PRO A 588 42.08 29.87 7.97
CA PRO A 588 42.18 29.22 6.66
C PRO A 588 42.05 27.69 6.74
N PRO A 589 41.73 27.00 5.63
CA PRO A 589 41.42 25.58 5.63
C PRO A 589 42.63 24.73 5.99
N VAL A 590 42.51 23.96 7.08
CA VAL A 590 43.27 22.72 7.25
C VAL A 590 42.54 21.66 6.42
N GLY A 591 43.30 20.91 5.63
CA GLY A 591 42.74 20.10 4.52
C GLY A 591 41.64 19.14 4.97
N SER A 592 40.52 19.17 4.24
CA SER A 592 39.49 18.15 4.32
C SER A 592 40.06 16.81 3.84
N GLU A 593 40.11 15.83 4.74
CA GLU A 593 39.94 14.43 4.35
C GLU A 593 38.61 14.34 3.55
N PRO A 594 38.55 13.59 2.43
CA PRO A 594 37.28 13.41 1.74
C PRO A 594 36.30 12.67 2.66
N TYR A 595 35.12 13.24 2.86
CA TYR A 595 34.00 12.51 3.43
C TYR A 595 33.58 11.44 2.41
N ASN A 596 34.05 10.20 2.62
CA ASN A 596 33.53 9.05 1.91
C ASN A 596 32.18 8.69 2.54
N GLU A 597 31.09 8.97 1.83
CA GLU A 597 29.79 8.44 2.22
C GLU A 597 29.80 6.91 2.07
N THR A 598 29.11 6.24 2.99
CA THR A 598 29.15 4.79 3.15
C THR A 598 27.71 4.31 3.31
N TYR A 599 27.20 3.62 2.29
CA TYR A 599 25.90 2.95 2.34
C TYR A 599 26.09 1.55 2.90
N THR A 600 25.35 1.19 3.95
CA THR A 600 25.43 -0.14 4.58
C THR A 600 24.04 -0.76 4.71
N ALA A 601 23.81 -1.86 4.00
CA ALA A 601 22.66 -2.74 4.23
C ALA A 601 23.07 -3.88 5.16
N VAL A 602 22.35 -4.11 6.27
CA VAL A 602 22.58 -5.23 7.20
C VAL A 602 21.29 -6.02 7.32
N GLU A 603 21.37 -7.35 7.17
CA GLU A 603 20.22 -8.24 7.38
C GLU A 603 20.60 -9.41 8.30
N ASN A 604 19.85 -9.53 9.40
CA ASN A 604 20.03 -10.58 10.40
C ASN A 604 19.04 -11.72 10.13
N MET A 605 19.35 -12.58 9.15
CA MET A 605 18.54 -13.77 8.86
C MET A 605 19.37 -15.06 8.89
N PRO A 606 19.05 -16.03 9.77
CA PRO A 606 19.75 -17.30 9.80
C PRO A 606 19.34 -18.20 8.61
N LEU A 607 20.19 -18.30 7.59
CA LEU A 607 20.04 -19.28 6.50
C LEU A 607 20.71 -20.59 6.90
N ASP A 608 19.88 -21.54 7.33
CA ASP A 608 20.32 -22.87 7.77
C ASP A 608 20.42 -23.88 6.61
N PHE A 609 21.56 -24.53 6.45
CA PHE A 609 21.83 -25.58 5.48
C PHE A 609 21.98 -26.99 6.10
N PHE A 610 21.84 -27.15 7.43
CA PHE A 610 21.84 -28.47 8.10
C PHE A 610 20.80 -29.40 7.46
N GLY A 611 21.25 -30.57 7.00
CA GLY A 611 20.39 -31.58 6.38
C GLY A 611 19.89 -31.25 4.96
N THR A 612 20.37 -30.17 4.33
CA THR A 612 20.09 -29.87 2.92
C THR A 612 20.98 -30.69 1.96
N MET A 613 20.64 -30.72 0.66
CA MET A 613 21.45 -31.42 -0.34
C MET A 613 22.53 -30.50 -0.92
N GLN A 614 23.68 -31.03 -1.32
CA GLN A 614 24.68 -30.28 -2.08
C GLN A 614 24.04 -29.67 -3.34
N GLY A 615 24.36 -28.41 -3.63
CA GLY A 615 23.71 -27.60 -4.67
C GLY A 615 22.38 -26.97 -4.25
N THR A 616 21.98 -27.07 -2.97
CA THR A 616 20.86 -26.27 -2.44
C THR A 616 21.26 -24.79 -2.44
N GLU A 617 20.44 -23.96 -3.08
CA GLU A 617 20.59 -22.51 -3.11
C GLU A 617 19.56 -21.87 -2.17
N LYS A 618 19.96 -20.80 -1.47
CA LYS A 618 19.06 -19.90 -0.73
C LYS A 618 19.41 -18.46 -1.04
N SER A 619 18.42 -17.67 -1.41
CA SER A 619 18.61 -16.28 -1.81
C SER A 619 17.86 -15.30 -0.93
N THR A 620 18.40 -14.10 -0.84
CA THR A 620 17.77 -12.91 -0.24
C THR A 620 18.00 -11.71 -1.17
N VAL A 621 17.38 -10.57 -0.87
CA VAL A 621 17.37 -9.37 -1.71
C VAL A 621 17.67 -8.13 -0.88
N ILE A 622 18.61 -7.31 -1.35
CA ILE A 622 18.83 -5.94 -0.84
C ILE A 622 18.49 -4.91 -1.92
N SER A 623 18.12 -3.70 -1.52
CA SER A 623 17.91 -2.58 -2.45
C SER A 623 19.03 -1.56 -2.31
N ILE A 624 19.66 -1.15 -3.42
CA ILE A 624 20.70 -0.12 -3.43
C ILE A 624 20.16 1.11 -4.17
N GLU A 625 20.05 2.23 -3.47
CA GLU A 625 19.37 3.43 -3.98
C GLU A 625 20.08 4.09 -5.17
N THR A 626 21.41 4.13 -5.14
CA THR A 626 22.23 4.56 -6.29
C THR A 626 23.60 3.88 -6.26
N LEU A 627 24.25 3.78 -7.42
CA LEU A 627 25.65 3.40 -7.59
C LEU A 627 26.47 4.52 -8.26
N GLN A 628 25.86 5.69 -8.46
CA GLN A 628 26.52 6.84 -9.07
C GLN A 628 27.67 7.32 -8.17
N ASN A 629 28.89 7.31 -8.70
CA ASN A 629 30.15 7.61 -7.99
C ASN A 629 30.57 6.59 -6.91
N ALA A 630 29.98 5.39 -6.86
CA ALA A 630 30.47 4.30 -6.02
C ALA A 630 31.89 3.87 -6.46
N GLN A 631 32.84 3.87 -5.51
CA GLN A 631 34.24 3.50 -5.74
C GLN A 631 34.53 2.05 -5.37
N SER A 632 33.93 1.56 -4.28
CA SER A 632 34.23 0.26 -3.69
C SER A 632 32.94 -0.39 -3.18
N ALA A 633 32.93 -1.72 -3.17
CA ALA A 633 31.90 -2.51 -2.52
C ALA A 633 32.57 -3.62 -1.69
N ARG A 634 32.01 -3.93 -0.53
CA ARG A 634 32.38 -5.09 0.31
C ARG A 634 31.14 -5.81 0.80
N VAL A 635 31.28 -7.12 1.03
CA VAL A 635 30.25 -7.94 1.67
C VAL A 635 30.86 -8.67 2.85
N ARG A 636 30.27 -8.46 4.03
CA ARG A 636 30.55 -9.19 5.27
C ARG A 636 29.48 -10.27 5.46
N ILE A 637 29.89 -11.47 5.86
CA ILE A 637 29.03 -12.64 6.07
C ILE A 637 29.34 -13.22 7.46
N GLY A 638 28.34 -13.33 8.32
CA GLY A 638 28.38 -14.06 9.58
C GLY A 638 27.97 -15.52 9.40
N SER A 639 28.68 -16.44 10.06
CA SER A 639 28.47 -17.88 9.86
C SER A 639 28.85 -18.74 11.07
N VAL A 640 28.27 -19.95 11.14
CA VAL A 640 28.54 -20.98 12.16
C VAL A 640 28.61 -22.36 11.49
N ASP A 641 29.48 -23.24 12.00
CA ASP A 641 29.68 -24.65 11.57
C ASP A 641 30.13 -24.87 10.11
N ILE A 642 30.69 -23.85 9.44
CA ILE A 642 31.39 -24.06 8.15
C ILE A 642 32.66 -24.89 8.38
N ASP A 643 32.66 -26.10 7.84
CA ASP A 643 33.66 -27.15 7.99
C ASP A 643 34.85 -26.98 7.01
N SER A 644 34.61 -26.31 5.88
CA SER A 644 35.60 -26.06 4.82
C SER A 644 35.28 -24.78 4.05
N GLN A 645 36.30 -24.11 3.54
CA GLN A 645 36.11 -22.97 2.62
C GLN A 645 35.38 -23.40 1.32
N ALA A 646 35.50 -24.65 0.88
CA ALA A 646 34.77 -25.14 -0.29
C ALA A 646 33.28 -25.44 -0.01
N GLU A 647 32.80 -25.35 1.24
CA GLU A 647 31.44 -25.74 1.61
C GLU A 647 30.37 -24.72 1.18
N VAL A 648 30.74 -23.45 1.00
CA VAL A 648 29.79 -22.35 0.74
C VAL A 648 30.18 -21.55 -0.50
N GLY A 649 29.35 -21.61 -1.53
CA GLY A 649 29.37 -20.68 -2.67
C GLY A 649 28.47 -19.47 -2.40
N TYR A 650 28.79 -18.32 -2.98
CA TYR A 650 27.99 -17.10 -2.84
C TYR A 650 28.07 -16.21 -4.11
N TYR A 651 26.92 -15.65 -4.49
CA TYR A 651 26.68 -14.98 -5.77
C TYR A 651 25.88 -13.70 -5.53
N ILE A 652 26.18 -12.62 -6.28
CA ILE A 652 25.43 -11.37 -6.25
C ILE A 652 24.93 -11.09 -7.66
N ASN A 653 23.61 -11.06 -7.87
CA ASN A 653 22.98 -10.96 -9.20
C ASN A 653 23.49 -12.02 -10.20
N GLY A 654 23.85 -13.22 -9.71
CA GLY A 654 24.48 -14.27 -10.51
C GLY A 654 25.97 -14.03 -10.83
N HIS A 655 26.54 -12.91 -10.40
CA HIS A 655 27.96 -12.60 -10.48
C HIS A 655 28.70 -13.00 -9.20
N GLY A 656 29.57 -14.00 -9.32
CA GLY A 656 30.38 -14.54 -8.24
C GLY A 656 30.71 -15.99 -8.53
N ASP A 657 31.98 -16.35 -8.49
CA ASP A 657 32.42 -17.74 -8.32
C ASP A 657 33.73 -17.65 -7.57
N LEU A 658 33.59 -17.30 -6.29
CA LEU A 658 34.70 -17.08 -5.38
C LEU A 658 34.90 -18.35 -4.57
N ASP A 659 35.73 -19.25 -5.12
CA ASP A 659 36.28 -20.51 -4.56
C ASP A 659 36.95 -20.37 -3.17
N VAL A 660 36.84 -19.19 -2.53
CA VAL A 660 37.40 -18.83 -1.23
C VAL A 660 36.39 -17.92 -0.51
N PRO A 661 35.67 -18.38 0.52
CA PRO A 661 35.02 -17.53 1.50
C PRO A 661 36.09 -16.71 2.23
N PRO A 662 35.75 -15.55 2.79
CA PRO A 662 36.74 -14.64 3.34
C PRO A 662 37.67 -15.29 4.39
N GLU A 663 38.91 -14.81 4.49
CA GLU A 663 40.06 -15.47 5.15
C GLU A 663 39.88 -15.92 6.62
N ASN A 664 38.80 -15.49 7.27
CA ASN A 664 38.53 -15.67 8.70
C ASN A 664 37.53 -16.78 9.05
N ILE A 665 36.76 -17.31 8.08
CA ILE A 665 35.78 -18.38 8.34
C ILE A 665 36.50 -19.71 8.57
N ARG A 666 36.37 -20.30 9.77
CA ARG A 666 36.93 -21.60 10.16
C ARG A 666 36.00 -22.35 11.11
N ASN A 667 36.08 -23.68 11.11
CA ASN A 667 35.20 -24.59 11.87
C ASN A 667 35.02 -24.14 13.32
N GLN A 668 33.84 -23.62 13.64
CA GLN A 668 33.38 -23.39 15.00
C GLN A 668 32.14 -24.23 15.25
N ARG A 669 32.22 -25.09 16.26
CA ARG A 669 31.13 -26.01 16.62
C ARG A 669 29.84 -25.24 16.87
N ALA A 670 28.72 -25.80 16.41
CA ALA A 670 27.37 -25.37 16.79
C ALA A 670 27.27 -24.93 18.27
N GLY A 671 26.79 -23.70 18.49
CA GLY A 671 26.74 -23.04 19.80
C GLY A 671 27.91 -22.09 20.13
N SER A 672 28.85 -21.89 19.20
CA SER A 672 29.88 -20.83 19.28
C SER A 672 29.35 -19.50 18.73
N PRO A 673 29.97 -18.34 19.05
CA PRO A 673 29.62 -17.07 18.44
C PRO A 673 29.83 -17.07 16.91
N PRO A 674 29.06 -16.29 16.13
CA PRO A 674 29.26 -16.19 14.69
C PRO A 674 30.68 -15.76 14.30
N VAL A 675 31.18 -16.31 13.21
CA VAL A 675 32.45 -15.92 12.59
C VAL A 675 32.16 -15.07 11.37
N PHE A 676 32.80 -13.90 11.34
CA PHE A 676 32.63 -12.93 10.26
C PHE A 676 33.76 -13.04 9.25
N GLY A 677 33.39 -13.24 7.99
CA GLY A 677 34.23 -13.01 6.84
C GLY A 677 33.85 -11.72 6.13
N GLU A 678 34.80 -11.03 5.49
CA GLU A 678 34.54 -9.85 4.65
C GLU A 678 35.33 -9.91 3.34
N GLN A 679 34.68 -9.65 2.20
CA GLN A 679 35.26 -9.68 0.86
C GLN A 679 34.91 -8.43 0.06
N SER A 680 35.91 -7.84 -0.61
CA SER A 680 35.69 -6.77 -1.59
C SER A 680 35.14 -7.31 -2.91
N MET A 681 34.17 -6.60 -3.48
CA MET A 681 33.47 -6.92 -4.72
C MET A 681 33.60 -5.81 -5.76
N PRO A 682 33.56 -6.11 -7.07
CA PRO A 682 33.36 -5.10 -8.10
C PRO A 682 32.00 -4.43 -7.93
N VAL A 683 31.96 -3.09 -7.90
CA VAL A 683 30.71 -2.30 -7.87
C VAL A 683 29.76 -2.71 -9.01
N SER A 684 30.32 -3.11 -10.16
CA SER A 684 29.56 -3.57 -11.34
C SER A 684 28.84 -4.92 -11.20
N TYR A 685 28.94 -5.60 -10.05
CA TYR A 685 28.10 -6.76 -9.74
C TYR A 685 26.75 -6.34 -9.13
N PHE A 686 26.65 -5.09 -8.69
CA PHE A 686 25.45 -4.49 -8.16
C PHE A 686 24.73 -3.67 -9.24
N VAL A 687 23.44 -3.50 -9.06
CA VAL A 687 22.57 -2.61 -9.84
C VAL A 687 21.85 -1.63 -8.91
N GLU A 688 21.37 -0.52 -9.45
CA GLU A 688 20.45 0.36 -8.70
C GLU A 688 19.08 -0.33 -8.58
N GLY A 689 18.45 -0.20 -7.41
CA GLY A 689 17.28 -1.00 -7.03
C GLY A 689 17.66 -2.39 -6.50
N SER A 690 16.89 -3.40 -6.91
CA SER A 690 16.91 -4.75 -6.33
C SER A 690 18.15 -5.57 -6.71
N ASN A 691 18.84 -6.13 -5.72
CA ASN A 691 20.03 -6.97 -5.86
C ASN A 691 19.83 -8.29 -5.11
N THR A 692 19.93 -9.41 -5.83
CA THR A 692 19.81 -10.76 -5.24
C THR A 692 21.15 -11.26 -4.74
N ILE A 693 21.21 -11.74 -3.50
CA ILE A 693 22.36 -12.44 -2.91
C ILE A 693 21.97 -13.90 -2.73
N THR A 694 22.69 -14.82 -3.37
CA THR A 694 22.45 -16.26 -3.31
C THR A 694 23.60 -16.98 -2.61
N PHE A 695 23.29 -17.81 -1.62
CA PHE A 695 24.21 -18.71 -0.94
C PHE A 695 23.94 -20.15 -1.40
N VAL A 696 25.01 -20.94 -1.62
CA VAL A 696 24.92 -22.29 -2.18
C VAL A 696 25.75 -23.26 -1.35
N PHE A 697 25.19 -24.43 -1.03
CA PHE A 697 25.95 -25.52 -0.40
C PHE A 697 26.84 -26.22 -1.45
N ALA A 698 28.13 -25.89 -1.50
CA ALA A 698 29.01 -26.16 -2.64
C ALA A 698 29.78 -27.49 -2.56
N ASP A 699 30.33 -27.89 -1.41
CA ASP A 699 31.06 -29.17 -1.23
C ASP A 699 30.63 -29.94 0.02
N ALA A 700 30.36 -31.24 -0.15
CA ALA A 700 29.83 -32.12 0.88
C ALA A 700 30.91 -32.96 1.60
N THR A 701 32.14 -32.44 1.73
CA THR A 701 33.20 -33.09 2.52
C THR A 701 33.13 -32.78 4.02
N GLY A 702 32.43 -31.70 4.40
CA GLY A 702 31.95 -31.45 5.77
C GLY A 702 30.77 -32.36 6.12
N THR A 703 30.60 -32.69 7.40
CA THR A 703 29.69 -33.81 7.82
C THR A 703 28.42 -33.39 8.57
N SER A 704 28.05 -32.11 8.54
CA SER A 704 26.80 -31.61 9.13
C SER A 704 26.06 -30.55 8.30
N GLY A 705 26.76 -29.68 7.57
CA GLY A 705 26.19 -28.46 6.99
C GLY A 705 26.38 -27.27 7.94
N PHE A 706 25.95 -26.08 7.52
CA PHE A 706 26.31 -24.81 8.15
C PHE A 706 25.11 -23.86 8.30
N THR A 707 25.30 -22.75 9.02
CA THR A 707 24.34 -21.64 9.10
C THR A 707 25.02 -20.32 8.76
N ILE A 708 24.46 -19.54 7.83
CA ILE A 708 24.75 -18.10 7.69
C ILE A 708 23.88 -17.37 8.70
N THR A 709 24.44 -16.51 9.56
CA THR A 709 23.69 -15.86 10.67
C THR A 709 23.18 -14.47 10.31
N ASP A 710 23.96 -13.77 9.51
CA ASP A 710 23.76 -12.39 9.10
C ASP A 710 24.66 -12.12 7.89
N TYR A 711 24.34 -11.09 7.13
CA TYR A 711 25.26 -10.52 6.17
C TYR A 711 25.07 -8.99 6.10
N GLU A 712 26.09 -8.33 5.57
CA GLU A 712 26.15 -6.88 5.45
C GLU A 712 26.82 -6.54 4.12
N VAL A 713 26.21 -5.66 3.34
CA VAL A 713 26.79 -5.10 2.11
C VAL A 713 27.10 -3.63 2.36
N THR A 714 28.35 -3.24 2.11
CA THR A 714 28.77 -1.84 2.18
C THR A 714 29.23 -1.33 0.82
N ILE A 715 28.73 -0.17 0.40
CA ILE A 715 29.17 0.57 -0.78
C ILE A 715 29.82 1.89 -0.33
N GLU A 716 31.00 2.22 -0.85
CA GLU A 716 31.73 3.46 -0.54
C GLU A 716 31.75 4.40 -1.74
N TYR A 717 31.41 5.68 -1.55
CA TYR A 717 31.30 6.68 -2.63
C TYR A 717 32.47 7.67 -2.65
N ALA A 718 32.74 8.22 -3.83
CA ALA A 718 33.76 9.23 -4.04
C ALA A 718 33.34 10.60 -3.46
N GLY A 719 33.89 11.00 -2.31
CA GLY A 719 33.63 12.31 -1.72
C GLY A 719 34.22 13.47 -2.54
N SER A 720 33.45 14.10 -3.43
CA SER A 720 33.77 15.45 -3.95
C SER A 720 32.57 16.20 -4.54
N GLY A 721 32.27 17.35 -3.95
CA GLY A 721 31.82 18.58 -4.64
C GLY A 721 30.63 18.48 -5.60
N GLN A 722 29.45 18.84 -5.09
CA GLN A 722 28.32 19.28 -5.90
C GLN A 722 28.79 20.29 -6.96
N ASN A 723 28.57 19.97 -8.25
CA ASN A 723 28.63 20.98 -9.29
C ASN A 723 27.29 21.72 -9.29
N ALA A 724 27.33 23.05 -9.33
CA ALA A 724 26.16 23.87 -9.54
C ALA A 724 25.48 23.49 -10.86
N THR A 725 24.28 22.93 -10.79
CA THR A 725 23.38 22.71 -11.93
C THR A 725 22.38 23.86 -11.95
N CYS A 726 22.30 24.58 -13.07
CA CYS A 726 21.48 25.79 -13.22
C CYS A 726 20.40 25.62 -14.31
N SER A 727 20.08 24.37 -14.68
CA SER A 727 19.32 24.01 -15.89
C SER A 727 18.78 22.57 -15.87
N ASP A 728 18.82 21.87 -14.74
CA ASP A 728 18.27 20.51 -14.62
C ASP A 728 16.79 20.53 -14.19
N GLY A 729 16.27 21.71 -13.81
CA GLY A 729 14.91 21.93 -13.35
C GLY A 729 14.73 21.77 -11.84
N ILE A 730 15.81 21.58 -11.07
CA ILE A 730 15.74 21.14 -9.67
C ILE A 730 16.38 22.20 -8.75
N GLN A 731 15.57 22.79 -7.87
CA GLN A 731 15.99 23.82 -6.92
C GLN A 731 16.57 23.20 -5.65
N ASN A 732 17.71 22.50 -5.78
CA ASN A 732 18.31 21.68 -4.72
C ASN A 732 19.57 22.28 -4.06
N GLN A 733 20.00 23.50 -4.43
CA GLN A 733 21.23 24.12 -3.92
C GLN A 733 20.96 25.38 -3.08
N GLY A 734 19.71 25.64 -2.70
CA GLY A 734 19.29 26.74 -1.81
C GLY A 734 18.46 27.82 -2.51
N GLU A 735 17.94 27.54 -3.70
CA GLU A 735 17.00 28.38 -4.42
C GLU A 735 15.58 28.24 -3.89
N THR A 736 14.77 29.28 -4.07
CA THR A 736 13.38 29.36 -3.60
C THR A 736 12.40 29.84 -4.67
N GLY A 737 12.79 29.78 -5.95
CA GLY A 737 11.92 30.19 -7.06
C GLY A 737 12.42 29.85 -8.47
N VAL A 738 13.71 29.97 -8.76
CA VAL A 738 14.31 29.64 -10.07
C VAL A 738 15.55 28.77 -9.84
N ASP A 739 15.67 27.67 -10.59
CA ASP A 739 16.88 26.85 -10.69
C ASP A 739 18.03 27.72 -11.24
N CYS A 740 19.04 28.00 -10.39
CA CYS A 740 20.19 28.80 -10.77
C CYS A 740 21.54 28.26 -10.25
N GLY A 741 21.55 27.06 -9.63
CA GLY A 741 22.75 26.40 -9.11
C GLY A 741 23.26 26.97 -7.78
N GLY A 742 22.34 27.44 -6.94
CA GLY A 742 22.60 27.88 -5.57
C GLY A 742 22.17 29.33 -5.26
N PRO A 743 22.60 29.93 -4.13
CA PRO A 743 22.23 31.29 -3.76
C PRO A 743 22.87 32.35 -4.67
N CYS A 744 22.22 32.64 -5.79
CA CYS A 744 22.70 33.57 -6.80
C CYS A 744 22.59 35.05 -6.36
N PRO A 745 23.58 35.92 -6.67
CA PRO A 745 23.39 37.36 -6.61
C PRO A 745 22.25 37.77 -7.56
N ALA A 746 21.42 38.74 -7.14
CA ALA A 746 20.31 39.22 -7.96
C ALA A 746 20.79 39.61 -9.37
N CYS A 747 20.12 39.07 -10.40
CA CYS A 747 20.49 39.27 -11.80
C CYS A 747 20.58 40.77 -12.14
N PRO A 748 21.65 41.24 -12.80
CA PRO A 748 21.71 42.60 -13.33
C PRO A 748 20.58 42.80 -14.34
N CYS A 749 19.63 43.66 -14.02
CA CYS A 749 18.48 43.96 -14.87
C CYS A 749 18.86 44.90 -16.03
N GLU A 750 19.42 44.32 -17.10
CA GLU A 750 19.53 44.98 -18.40
C GLU A 750 18.23 44.79 -19.20
N TYR A 751 17.52 45.90 -19.43
CA TYR A 751 16.33 45.93 -20.28
C TYR A 751 16.73 45.87 -21.77
N ASP A 752 16.37 44.79 -22.46
CA ASP A 752 16.49 44.68 -23.92
C ASP A 752 15.18 45.12 -24.59
N GLU A 753 15.20 46.28 -25.23
CA GLU A 753 14.05 46.86 -25.96
C GLU A 753 13.57 46.01 -27.15
N ASN A 754 14.27 44.92 -27.51
CA ASN A 754 13.99 44.09 -28.67
C ASN A 754 13.26 42.76 -28.36
N LYS A 755 12.90 42.48 -27.09
CA LYS A 755 12.18 41.27 -26.68
C LYS A 755 10.85 41.57 -25.96
N PRO A 756 9.71 41.59 -26.66
CA PRO A 756 8.40 41.69 -26.02
C PRO A 756 8.02 40.32 -25.42
N GLY A 757 8.02 40.21 -24.08
CA GLY A 757 7.61 39.00 -23.36
C GLY A 757 8.46 38.61 -22.14
N ASP A 758 9.56 39.31 -21.87
CA ASP A 758 10.35 39.13 -20.64
C ASP A 758 9.62 39.70 -19.40
N LEU A 759 9.98 39.22 -18.21
CA LEU A 759 9.37 39.54 -16.91
C LEU A 759 9.12 41.05 -16.71
N ASP A 760 7.88 41.44 -16.38
CA ASP A 760 7.56 42.83 -16.02
C ASP A 760 8.12 43.15 -14.63
N CYS A 761 9.36 43.64 -14.59
CA CYS A 761 10.00 44.15 -13.39
C CYS A 761 9.65 45.62 -13.08
N SER A 762 8.46 46.10 -13.46
CA SER A 762 7.93 47.35 -12.91
C SER A 762 7.37 47.10 -11.50
N ASN A 763 7.66 47.99 -10.55
CA ASN A 763 7.21 47.87 -9.15
C ASN A 763 5.70 48.10 -8.95
N LYS A 764 4.88 47.88 -9.99
CA LYS A 764 3.48 48.32 -10.06
C LYS A 764 2.57 47.20 -10.55
N VAL A 765 1.42 47.06 -9.90
CA VAL A 765 0.48 45.96 -10.14
C VAL A 765 -0.81 46.51 -10.74
N ASP A 766 -1.33 45.86 -11.78
CA ASP A 766 -2.63 46.15 -12.39
C ASP A 766 -3.78 45.60 -11.53
N ILE A 767 -4.80 46.43 -11.25
CA ILE A 767 -5.91 46.09 -10.35
C ILE A 767 -6.99 45.28 -11.09
N TYR A 768 -6.68 44.01 -11.39
CA TYR A 768 -7.66 43.04 -11.91
C TYR A 768 -7.69 41.68 -11.17
N ASP A 769 -6.61 41.29 -10.46
CA ASP A 769 -6.46 39.93 -9.91
C ASP A 769 -6.94 39.70 -8.46
N LEU A 770 -7.60 40.67 -7.83
CA LEU A 770 -8.14 40.50 -6.47
C LEU A 770 -9.55 39.87 -6.48
N THR A 771 -9.58 38.54 -6.49
CA THR A 771 -10.80 37.76 -6.18
C THR A 771 -11.03 37.75 -4.66
N LEU A 772 -12.08 38.41 -4.19
CA LEU A 772 -12.44 38.45 -2.76
C LEU A 772 -13.10 37.13 -2.31
N VAL A 773 -12.44 36.45 -1.36
CA VAL A 773 -13.01 35.33 -0.60
C VAL A 773 -13.15 35.76 0.86
N GLY A 774 -14.30 35.48 1.48
CA GLY A 774 -14.51 35.71 2.92
C GLY A 774 -15.63 36.71 3.26
N SER A 775 -16.61 36.23 4.01
CA SER A 775 -17.81 36.97 4.43
C SER A 775 -17.60 37.73 5.74
N SER A 776 -17.84 39.05 5.78
CA SER A 776 -18.31 39.74 7.01
C SER A 776 -18.62 41.24 6.82
N PHE A 777 -19.74 41.56 6.15
CA PHE A 777 -20.37 42.88 6.31
C PHE A 777 -21.87 42.72 6.60
N GLY A 778 -22.30 43.23 7.76
CA GLY A 778 -23.66 43.09 8.24
C GLY A 778 -24.63 43.97 7.46
N CYS A 779 -25.49 43.36 6.66
CA CYS A 779 -26.72 43.95 6.13
C CYS A 779 -27.88 43.01 6.48
N ALA A 780 -29.02 43.59 6.89
CA ALA A 780 -30.20 42.80 7.20
C ALA A 780 -30.91 42.33 5.91
N GLU A 781 -31.68 41.27 6.03
CA GLU A 781 -32.36 40.61 4.93
C GLU A 781 -33.41 41.54 4.28
N GLY A 782 -33.16 41.97 3.03
CA GLY A 782 -34.14 42.70 2.19
C GLY A 782 -33.77 44.10 1.68
N ASP A 783 -32.59 44.68 2.01
CA ASP A 783 -32.24 46.06 1.62
C ASP A 783 -31.47 46.14 0.26
N PRO A 784 -31.72 47.14 -0.62
CA PRO A 784 -31.27 47.14 -2.02
C PRO A 784 -29.88 47.79 -2.25
N CYS A 785 -28.96 47.68 -1.30
CA CYS A 785 -27.68 48.44 -1.30
C CYS A 785 -26.58 47.94 -2.27
N TRP A 786 -26.90 47.09 -3.25
CA TRP A 786 -25.89 46.46 -4.13
C TRP A 786 -25.60 47.22 -5.45
N LEU A 787 -26.23 48.37 -5.71
CA LEU A 787 -26.16 49.06 -7.01
C LEU A 787 -26.05 50.60 -6.94
N GLU A 788 -25.11 51.15 -6.15
CA GLU A 788 -24.62 52.53 -6.40
C GLU A 788 -23.08 52.58 -6.44
N LYS A 789 -22.57 53.10 -7.56
CA LYS A 789 -21.13 53.24 -7.82
C LYS A 789 -20.64 54.55 -7.20
N GLY A 790 -19.78 54.45 -6.18
CA GLY A 790 -18.99 55.57 -5.66
C GLY A 790 -19.53 56.26 -4.40
N LYS A 791 -19.18 55.73 -3.22
CA LYS A 791 -18.98 56.53 -2.00
C LYS A 791 -17.68 56.10 -1.31
N GLN A 792 -16.87 57.07 -0.90
CA GLN A 792 -15.54 56.89 -0.33
C GLN A 792 -15.63 56.59 1.17
N ALA A 793 -14.80 55.66 1.64
CA ALA A 793 -14.38 55.60 3.04
C ALA A 793 -13.18 56.53 3.25
N ASN A 794 -13.12 57.23 4.38
CA ASN A 794 -12.11 58.26 4.65
C ASN A 794 -10.69 57.66 4.71
N GLY A 795 -9.73 58.21 3.97
CA GLY A 795 -8.30 57.87 4.17
C GLY A 795 -7.35 58.37 3.08
N CYS A 796 -7.61 58.04 1.82
CA CYS A 796 -6.68 58.32 0.71
C CYS A 796 -7.37 59.08 -0.43
N SER A 797 -6.79 60.23 -0.80
CA SER A 797 -7.23 61.06 -1.94
C SER A 797 -6.62 60.53 -3.24
N MET A 798 -7.41 59.82 -4.05
CA MET A 798 -7.10 59.60 -5.47
C MET A 798 -8.10 60.37 -6.34
N ASN A 799 -7.60 61.23 -7.22
CA ASN A 799 -8.42 61.99 -8.17
C ASN A 799 -8.87 61.08 -9.33
N GLU A 800 -10.02 61.41 -9.91
CA GLU A 800 -10.68 60.65 -10.97
C GLU A 800 -9.93 60.74 -12.31
N GLU A 801 -9.55 59.58 -12.87
CA GLU A 801 -9.49 59.20 -14.31
C GLU A 801 -9.17 57.67 -14.35
N PRO A 802 -9.53 56.91 -15.39
CA PRO A 802 -9.43 55.45 -15.39
C PRO A 802 -8.05 54.92 -15.82
N PHE A 803 -7.76 53.69 -15.39
CA PHE A 803 -6.57 52.87 -15.69
C PHE A 803 -5.25 53.36 -15.09
N ARG A 804 -4.79 52.70 -14.00
CA ARG A 804 -3.39 52.73 -13.60
C ARG A 804 -2.99 51.57 -12.69
N GLN A 805 -1.78 51.07 -12.92
CA GLN A 805 -1.02 50.26 -11.98
C GLN A 805 -0.67 51.05 -10.71
N VAL A 806 -0.66 50.39 -9.56
CA VAL A 806 -0.30 50.96 -8.24
C VAL A 806 1.03 50.40 -7.74
N ASP A 807 1.85 51.26 -7.12
CA ASP A 807 3.14 50.87 -6.52
C ASP A 807 2.94 49.94 -5.32
N ILE A 808 3.78 48.92 -5.19
CA ILE A 808 3.64 47.87 -4.16
C ILE A 808 3.73 48.43 -2.71
N SER A 809 4.36 49.60 -2.51
CA SER A 809 4.42 50.27 -1.21
C SER A 809 3.06 50.73 -0.70
N ASP A 810 2.11 51.01 -1.60
CA ASP A 810 0.82 51.62 -1.26
C ASP A 810 -0.22 50.57 -0.82
N LEU A 811 0.03 49.28 -1.10
CA LEU A 811 -0.77 48.15 -0.59
C LEU A 811 -0.77 48.06 0.94
N ASN A 812 0.27 48.57 1.62
CA ASN A 812 0.33 48.63 3.08
C ASN A 812 -0.72 49.55 3.72
N CYS A 813 -1.38 50.43 2.95
CA CYS A 813 -2.55 51.17 3.43
C CYS A 813 -3.85 50.35 3.37
N VAL A 814 -3.90 49.27 2.57
CA VAL A 814 -5.07 48.40 2.44
C VAL A 814 -5.09 47.36 3.58
N SER A 815 -3.94 46.75 3.89
CA SER A 815 -3.84 45.70 4.92
C SER A 815 -4.18 46.20 6.33
N GLN A 816 -3.93 47.47 6.67
CA GLN A 816 -4.20 47.99 8.02
C GLN A 816 -5.69 48.08 8.40
N ASN A 817 -6.62 47.90 7.46
CA ASN A 817 -8.07 47.88 7.74
C ASN A 817 -8.69 46.47 7.68
N PHE A 818 -7.93 45.44 7.32
CA PHE A 818 -8.38 44.05 7.34
C PHE A 818 -7.53 43.27 8.34
N GLY A 819 -8.12 42.96 9.49
CA GLY A 819 -7.43 42.25 10.56
C GLY A 819 -6.89 40.91 10.09
N ASN A 820 -5.65 40.60 10.48
CA ASN A 820 -4.82 39.44 10.13
C ASN A 820 -5.57 38.28 9.44
N ALA A 821 -5.39 38.17 8.12
CA ALA A 821 -5.63 36.92 7.41
C ALA A 821 -4.47 35.94 7.70
N TYR A 822 -4.83 34.67 7.89
CA TYR A 822 -3.95 33.51 7.77
C TYR A 822 -4.14 32.89 6.38
#